data_AF-A0A6P6NIC1-F1
#
_entry.id   AF-A0A6P6NIC1-F1
#
_cell.length_a   1.000
_cell.length_b   1.000
_cell.length_c   1.000
_cell.angle_alpha   90.00
_cell.angle_beta   90.00
_cell.angle_gamma   90.00
#
_symmetry.space_group_name_H-M   'P 1'
#
loop_
_entity.id
_entity.type
_entity.pdbx_description
1 polymer ?
#
loop_
_entity_poly.entity_id
_entity_poly.type
_entity_poly.pdbx_seq_one_letter_code
_entity_poly.pdbx_strand_id
1 'polypeptide(L)'
;MYSHVKDYETQTGKSVLPALQPIYQSAPAVWIIDLSERKSSILLEVLKLQTEKKPVELRDWTDEESEVKGFLQCLPYISQLRNADRFIPSLCKVFGSRVKADQVTPLLQALDFTVTLSGKLPSSTCRSVGRVLGLSLSKLNLTLKPQAISVRGTRLLFRHIKHLQKLSLEDKMLVKMVRVLRSCPVLLNTEELSLITKDSKQSLSHILSRLTSLLRLLSVQCLDLTECKSESLSLTTLFCVQDPLSIRFSKETLQQLVSVVYEAQDDELTRSFLKKVSKDLTFCSLTWEVIHYLLQHQALNLKLDFRKIKITCEIRQLLPWLGTIQLKRLSPSFTLSIIMEIYETRFPQYVSILMSSVKNDINLNGRVLDSVHCAALRFTLQHCNTVKLNLLWTSIPAEELESFLPLLSRVTQLSVDRLLLLKLLHCCSSSDLQQEAADVLLSALHHRLDFSCCSALDLTDTQENQEHLKLTEKVCRIISSVLQKTPSIVKLILQDCELSNTALKQLWPILPQVQLNCSKALLLQFLACISKDGSQRGSLRRAEALSQAFGGEMDLSHTQMDPRACEQLALFLEYSEGLTELDLSHCKLTDLCVEPLLPHLHKTQTLDLSHNNITDESAKRIHSIVCTHSNLQTVRLFGNKISERKQFTRDKRFEIW
;
A
#
# COMPACT_ATOMS: atom_id res chain seq x y z
N MET A 1 -31.17 23.26 -13.34
CA MET A 1 -31.88 22.00 -13.62
C MET A 1 -32.85 21.63 -12.50
N TYR A 2 -32.38 21.30 -11.29
CA TYR A 2 -33.27 20.94 -10.15
C TYR A 2 -34.36 21.99 -9.86
N SER A 3 -34.02 23.28 -9.87
CA SER A 3 -34.98 24.39 -9.73
C SER A 3 -36.12 24.30 -10.76
N HIS A 4 -35.79 24.21 -12.04
CA HIS A 4 -36.77 24.13 -13.13
C HIS A 4 -37.66 22.89 -13.05
N VAL A 5 -37.11 21.75 -12.61
CA VAL A 5 -37.91 20.53 -12.38
C VAL A 5 -38.91 20.78 -11.27
N LYS A 6 -38.48 21.31 -10.13
CA LYS A 6 -39.36 21.60 -8.99
C LYS A 6 -40.46 22.61 -9.36
N ASP A 7 -40.12 23.66 -10.11
CA ASP A 7 -41.09 24.63 -10.60
C ASP A 7 -42.13 23.98 -11.54
N TYR A 8 -41.68 23.10 -12.43
CA TYR A 8 -42.56 22.34 -13.33
C TYR A 8 -43.51 21.40 -12.58
N GLU A 9 -43.00 20.63 -11.60
CA GLU A 9 -43.82 19.74 -10.78
C GLU A 9 -44.87 20.51 -9.99
N THR A 10 -44.50 21.70 -9.48
CA THR A 10 -45.41 22.57 -8.71
C THR A 10 -46.50 23.16 -9.59
N GLN A 11 -46.19 23.53 -10.84
CA GLN A 11 -47.16 24.10 -11.79
C GLN A 11 -48.09 23.04 -12.40
N THR A 12 -47.60 21.83 -12.63
CA THR A 12 -48.34 20.80 -13.38
C THR A 12 -48.91 19.69 -12.50
N GLY A 13 -48.47 19.58 -11.25
CA GLY A 13 -48.86 18.52 -10.32
C GLY A 13 -48.28 17.14 -10.66
N LYS A 14 -47.44 17.01 -11.68
CA LYS A 14 -46.84 15.74 -12.12
C LYS A 14 -45.47 15.52 -11.47
N SER A 15 -45.21 14.32 -10.96
CA SER A 15 -43.91 13.92 -10.40
C SER A 15 -42.99 13.37 -11.50
N VAL A 16 -41.89 14.08 -11.76
CA VAL A 16 -40.86 13.77 -12.78
C VAL A 16 -39.49 13.53 -12.13
N LEU A 17 -39.30 13.97 -10.89
CA LEU A 17 -38.08 13.81 -10.11
C LEU A 17 -37.59 12.35 -9.97
N PRO A 18 -38.46 11.33 -9.77
CA PRO A 18 -38.02 9.92 -9.75
C PRO A 18 -37.39 9.45 -11.07
N ALA A 19 -37.90 9.92 -12.22
CA ALA A 19 -37.38 9.55 -13.53
C ALA A 19 -36.01 10.20 -13.83
N LEU A 20 -35.74 11.37 -13.23
CA LEU A 20 -34.49 12.13 -13.40
C LEU A 20 -33.46 11.82 -12.31
N GLN A 21 -33.81 11.03 -11.28
CA GLN A 21 -32.92 10.65 -10.19
C GLN A 21 -31.57 10.06 -10.66
N PRO A 22 -31.51 9.19 -11.70
CA PRO A 22 -30.24 8.68 -12.22
C PRO A 22 -29.30 9.78 -12.75
N ILE A 23 -29.86 10.87 -13.29
CA ILE A 23 -29.09 12.01 -13.84
C ILE A 23 -28.42 12.81 -12.71
N TYR A 24 -29.11 12.97 -11.59
CA TYR A 24 -28.52 13.63 -10.42
C TYR A 24 -27.46 12.75 -9.73
N GLN A 25 -27.55 11.42 -9.88
CA GLN A 25 -26.58 10.45 -9.35
C GLN A 25 -25.35 10.28 -10.26
N SER A 26 -25.49 10.53 -11.57
CA SER A 26 -24.38 10.63 -12.53
C SER A 26 -23.70 12.00 -12.42
N ALA A 27 -22.88 12.19 -11.40
CA ALA A 27 -22.25 13.48 -11.09
C ALA A 27 -20.73 13.35 -10.94
N PRO A 28 -19.96 14.44 -11.16
CA PRO A 28 -18.49 14.43 -11.08
C PRO A 28 -17.99 14.01 -9.70
N ALA A 29 -16.79 13.46 -9.65
CA ALA A 29 -16.15 12.94 -8.44
C ALA A 29 -15.98 14.00 -7.32
N VAL A 30 -15.90 15.29 -7.68
CA VAL A 30 -15.86 16.43 -6.76
C VAL A 30 -16.86 17.48 -7.24
N TRP A 31 -17.64 18.04 -6.31
CA TRP A 31 -18.62 19.07 -6.62
C TRP A 31 -18.04 20.45 -6.35
N ILE A 32 -17.97 21.28 -7.38
CA ILE A 32 -17.55 22.68 -7.26
C ILE A 32 -18.81 23.53 -7.10
N ILE A 33 -18.93 24.21 -5.97
CA ILE A 33 -20.11 25.01 -5.64
C ILE A 33 -19.68 26.44 -5.36
N ASP A 34 -20.29 27.33 -6.12
CA ASP A 34 -20.31 28.75 -5.84
C ASP A 34 -21.61 29.09 -5.10
N LEU A 35 -21.50 29.51 -3.85
CA LEU A 35 -22.64 29.90 -3.01
C LEU A 35 -23.00 31.38 -3.18
N SER A 36 -22.23 32.16 -3.95
CA SER A 36 -22.63 33.50 -4.37
C SER A 36 -23.67 33.46 -5.48
N GLU A 37 -23.62 32.43 -6.34
CA GLU A 37 -24.54 32.27 -7.47
C GLU A 37 -25.72 31.33 -7.19
N ARG A 38 -25.64 30.50 -6.13
CA ARG A 38 -26.59 29.41 -5.89
C ARG A 38 -27.12 29.40 -4.46
N LYS A 39 -28.43 29.21 -4.31
CA LYS A 39 -29.09 29.08 -3.01
C LYS A 39 -28.77 27.74 -2.33
N SER A 40 -28.37 27.79 -1.07
CA SER A 40 -28.08 26.64 -0.23
C SER A 40 -29.25 25.67 -0.05
N SER A 41 -30.50 26.19 -0.09
CA SER A 41 -31.72 25.39 -0.02
C SER A 41 -31.89 24.43 -1.20
N ILE A 42 -31.48 24.84 -2.41
CA ILE A 42 -31.49 23.98 -3.59
C ILE A 42 -30.40 22.92 -3.47
N LEU A 43 -29.22 23.31 -3.00
CA LEU A 43 -28.10 22.39 -2.78
C LEU A 43 -28.47 21.25 -1.82
N LEU A 44 -29.13 21.57 -0.70
CA LEU A 44 -29.56 20.57 0.28
C LEU A 44 -30.45 19.50 -0.35
N GLU A 45 -31.42 19.91 -1.16
CA GLU A 45 -32.34 18.99 -1.82
C GLU A 45 -31.62 18.11 -2.85
N VAL A 46 -30.67 18.67 -3.60
CA VAL A 46 -29.86 17.91 -4.55
C VAL A 46 -28.94 16.91 -3.84
N LEU A 47 -28.38 17.27 -2.68
CA LEU A 47 -27.53 16.38 -1.88
C LEU A 47 -28.32 15.21 -1.28
N LYS A 48 -29.59 15.40 -0.88
CA LYS A 48 -30.47 14.32 -0.41
C LYS A 48 -30.75 13.25 -1.47
N LEU A 49 -30.64 13.59 -2.76
CA LEU A 49 -30.85 12.64 -3.86
C LEU A 49 -29.63 11.75 -4.15
N GLN A 50 -28.48 12.06 -3.54
CA GLN A 50 -27.25 11.29 -3.72
C GLN A 50 -27.29 10.01 -2.90
N THR A 51 -26.80 8.91 -3.49
CA THR A 51 -26.63 7.63 -2.79
C THR A 51 -25.45 7.63 -1.82
N GLU A 52 -24.46 8.48 -2.09
CA GLU A 52 -23.23 8.60 -1.31
C GLU A 52 -22.90 10.06 -1.01
N LYS A 53 -22.18 10.30 0.10
CA LYS A 53 -21.64 11.62 0.42
C LYS A 53 -20.49 11.97 -0.52
N LYS A 54 -20.56 13.15 -1.16
CA LYS A 54 -19.54 13.60 -2.11
C LYS A 54 -18.66 14.73 -1.53
N PRO A 55 -17.40 14.85 -1.97
CA PRO A 55 -16.54 15.96 -1.61
C PRO A 55 -16.98 17.24 -2.34
N VAL A 56 -16.96 18.36 -1.63
CA VAL A 56 -17.40 19.68 -2.11
C VAL A 56 -16.26 20.69 -2.03
N GLU A 57 -16.01 21.40 -3.12
CA GLU A 57 -15.11 22.55 -3.21
C GLU A 57 -15.91 23.85 -3.24
N LEU A 58 -15.60 24.78 -2.34
CA LEU A 58 -16.24 26.10 -2.28
C LEU A 58 -15.38 27.15 -2.98
N ARG A 59 -15.99 27.98 -3.83
CA ARG A 59 -15.29 29.07 -4.55
C ARG A 59 -15.61 30.47 -4.02
N ASP A 60 -16.89 30.82 -3.89
CA ASP A 60 -17.34 32.14 -3.41
C ASP A 60 -18.60 32.03 -2.54
N TRP A 61 -18.85 33.08 -1.73
CA TRP A 61 -19.81 33.08 -0.61
C TRP A 61 -20.36 34.50 -0.32
N THR A 62 -21.67 34.67 -0.17
CA THR A 62 -22.33 36.00 0.01
C THR A 62 -22.30 36.57 1.44
N ASP A 63 -21.77 35.82 2.41
CA ASP A 63 -21.72 36.14 3.86
C ASP A 63 -23.10 36.38 4.51
N GLU A 64 -24.20 36.14 3.78
CA GLU A 64 -25.57 36.23 4.28
C GLU A 64 -25.86 35.12 5.31
N GLU A 65 -26.32 35.50 6.50
CA GLU A 65 -26.53 34.56 7.61
C GLU A 65 -27.54 33.44 7.28
N SER A 66 -28.58 33.74 6.49
CA SER A 66 -29.57 32.78 6.02
C SER A 66 -28.96 31.71 5.11
N GLU A 67 -28.11 32.11 4.16
CA GLU A 67 -27.43 31.18 3.26
C GLU A 67 -26.38 30.35 4.00
N VAL A 68 -25.69 30.95 4.98
CA VAL A 68 -24.78 30.21 5.85
C VAL A 68 -25.52 29.13 6.64
N LYS A 69 -26.66 29.48 7.26
CA LYS A 69 -27.50 28.53 8.00
C LYS A 69 -28.03 27.42 7.10
N GLY A 70 -28.47 27.76 5.89
CA GLY A 70 -28.92 26.79 4.90
C GLY A 70 -27.80 25.82 4.51
N PHE A 71 -26.58 26.33 4.28
CA PHE A 71 -25.43 25.50 3.94
C PHE A 71 -25.03 24.55 5.09
N LEU A 72 -25.10 25.00 6.35
CA LEU A 72 -24.80 24.12 7.49
C LEU A 72 -25.72 22.88 7.53
N GLN A 73 -26.94 22.97 7.00
CA GLN A 73 -27.86 21.82 6.88
C GLN A 73 -27.40 20.81 5.82
N CYS A 74 -26.54 21.20 4.87
CA CYS A 74 -25.97 20.34 3.84
C CYS A 74 -24.84 19.44 4.37
N LEU A 75 -24.15 19.85 5.45
CA LEU A 75 -22.97 19.16 5.98
C LEU A 75 -23.15 17.66 6.26
N PRO A 76 -24.30 17.18 6.78
CA PRO A 76 -24.52 15.75 6.99
C PRO A 76 -24.43 14.91 5.70
N TYR A 77 -24.58 15.52 4.52
CA TYR A 77 -24.55 14.86 3.21
C TYR A 77 -23.22 15.06 2.47
N ILE A 78 -22.27 15.78 3.05
CA ILE A 78 -20.95 16.07 2.45
C ILE A 78 -19.89 15.19 3.11
N SER A 79 -18.99 14.60 2.32
CA SER A 79 -17.90 13.77 2.86
C SER A 79 -16.65 14.58 3.19
N GLN A 80 -16.35 15.60 2.40
CA GLN A 80 -15.18 16.46 2.58
C GLN A 80 -15.45 17.88 2.05
N LEU A 81 -14.94 18.91 2.73
CA LEU A 81 -14.91 20.30 2.27
C LEU A 81 -13.51 20.70 1.86
N ARG A 82 -13.36 21.20 0.63
CA ARG A 82 -12.12 21.72 0.06
C ARG A 82 -12.19 23.24 -0.11
N ASN A 83 -11.04 23.90 0.02
CA ASN A 83 -10.89 25.37 -0.06
C ASN A 83 -11.74 26.17 0.96
N ALA A 84 -12.11 25.54 2.08
CA ALA A 84 -12.98 26.15 3.08
C ALA A 84 -12.30 27.18 4.00
N ASP A 85 -10.96 27.28 3.99
CA ASP A 85 -10.17 28.08 4.94
C ASP A 85 -10.64 29.54 5.06
N ARG A 86 -11.06 30.14 3.95
CA ARG A 86 -11.54 31.53 3.90
C ARG A 86 -12.93 31.70 4.54
N PHE A 87 -13.74 30.65 4.54
CA PHE A 87 -15.15 30.69 4.95
C PHE A 87 -15.36 30.22 6.40
N ILE A 88 -14.39 29.52 7.01
CA ILE A 88 -14.47 29.04 8.41
C ILE A 88 -14.85 30.17 9.40
N PRO A 89 -14.24 31.38 9.34
CA PRO A 89 -14.68 32.51 10.15
C PRO A 89 -16.17 32.83 10.08
N SER A 90 -16.74 32.85 8.87
CA SER A 90 -18.16 33.17 8.61
C SER A 90 -19.06 32.02 9.08
N LEU A 91 -18.69 30.78 8.79
CA LEU A 91 -19.38 29.58 9.28
C LEU A 91 -19.46 29.58 10.81
N CYS A 92 -18.33 29.83 11.49
CA CYS A 92 -18.28 29.85 12.96
C CYS A 92 -19.08 30.99 13.60
N LYS A 93 -19.27 32.12 12.90
CA LYS A 93 -20.00 33.29 13.43
C LYS A 93 -21.50 33.03 13.62
N VAL A 94 -22.06 32.16 12.78
CA VAL A 94 -23.49 31.79 12.81
C VAL A 94 -23.83 30.89 13.99
N PHE A 95 -22.85 30.13 14.46
CA PHE A 95 -22.97 29.41 15.71
C PHE A 95 -22.98 30.41 16.87
N GLY A 96 -24.17 30.64 17.43
CA GLY A 96 -24.37 31.56 18.54
C GLY A 96 -23.62 31.17 19.83
N SER A 97 -23.83 31.92 20.89
CA SER A 97 -23.10 31.71 22.16
C SER A 97 -23.42 30.41 22.90
N ARG A 98 -24.49 29.69 22.52
CA ARG A 98 -24.97 28.44 23.14
C ARG A 98 -24.85 27.24 22.19
N VAL A 99 -23.86 27.24 21.30
CA VAL A 99 -23.61 26.13 20.38
C VAL A 99 -23.27 24.84 21.14
N LYS A 100 -23.87 23.72 20.72
CA LYS A 100 -23.63 22.37 21.25
C LYS A 100 -22.72 21.57 20.31
N ALA A 101 -22.04 20.55 20.85
CA ALA A 101 -21.12 19.71 20.08
C ALA A 101 -21.79 19.09 18.83
N ASP A 102 -23.01 18.55 18.98
CA ASP A 102 -23.75 17.89 17.89
C ASP A 102 -23.97 18.78 16.65
N GLN A 103 -24.05 20.10 16.84
CA GLN A 103 -24.25 21.05 15.75
C GLN A 103 -22.95 21.33 14.98
N VAL A 104 -21.80 21.14 15.62
CA VAL A 104 -20.47 21.44 15.07
C VAL A 104 -19.79 20.21 14.51
N THR A 105 -20.11 19.02 15.04
CA THR A 105 -19.52 17.74 14.61
C THR A 105 -19.56 17.53 13.09
N PRO A 106 -20.68 17.77 12.37
CA PRO A 106 -20.70 17.60 10.91
C PRO A 106 -19.73 18.54 10.18
N LEU A 107 -19.54 19.77 10.68
CA LEU A 107 -18.60 20.73 10.10
C LEU A 107 -17.16 20.26 10.28
N LEU A 108 -16.79 19.83 11.49
CA LEU A 108 -15.44 19.34 11.76
C LEU A 108 -15.14 18.04 11.02
N GLN A 109 -16.12 17.14 10.88
CA GLN A 109 -15.98 15.91 10.08
C GLN A 109 -15.75 16.24 8.61
N ALA A 110 -16.52 17.17 8.04
CA ALA A 110 -16.35 17.57 6.64
C ALA A 110 -15.00 18.25 6.39
N LEU A 111 -14.41 18.92 7.39
CA LEU A 111 -13.06 19.49 7.33
C LEU A 111 -11.94 18.48 7.65
N ASP A 112 -12.28 17.21 7.88
CA ASP A 112 -11.34 16.19 8.37
C ASP A 112 -10.54 16.67 9.59
N PHE A 113 -11.24 17.38 10.49
CA PHE A 113 -10.72 18.01 11.69
C PHE A 113 -9.49 18.91 11.46
N THR A 114 -9.29 19.41 10.24
CA THR A 114 -8.16 20.26 9.87
C THR A 114 -8.63 21.66 9.52
N VAL A 115 -8.14 22.65 10.26
CA VAL A 115 -8.60 24.04 10.18
C VAL A 115 -7.42 24.97 9.96
N THR A 116 -7.42 25.72 8.86
CA THR A 116 -6.45 26.79 8.61
C THR A 116 -7.11 28.15 8.76
N LEU A 117 -6.62 28.97 9.70
CA LEU A 117 -7.07 30.35 9.88
C LEU A 117 -6.04 31.31 9.29
N SER A 118 -6.44 32.05 8.26
CA SER A 118 -5.61 33.06 7.59
C SER A 118 -6.33 34.41 7.50
N GLY A 119 -5.62 35.45 7.03
CA GLY A 119 -6.21 36.79 6.87
C GLY A 119 -6.31 37.60 8.17
N LYS A 120 -7.22 38.58 8.20
CA LYS A 120 -7.46 39.45 9.37
C LYS A 120 -8.46 38.78 10.32
N LEU A 121 -8.05 38.50 11.55
CA LEU A 121 -8.84 37.84 12.58
C LEU A 121 -9.22 38.82 13.70
N PRO A 122 -10.39 39.50 13.61
CA PRO A 122 -10.85 40.37 14.67
C PRO A 122 -11.28 39.55 15.91
N SER A 123 -11.32 40.22 17.07
CA SER A 123 -11.61 39.56 18.35
C SER A 123 -12.98 38.87 18.42
N SER A 124 -13.97 39.37 17.67
CA SER A 124 -15.30 38.76 17.54
C SER A 124 -15.25 37.43 16.79
N THR A 125 -14.51 37.36 15.68
CA THR A 125 -14.28 36.13 14.92
C THR A 125 -13.51 35.11 15.76
N CYS A 126 -12.40 35.51 16.40
CA CYS A 126 -11.64 34.61 17.26
C CYS A 126 -12.49 33.99 18.38
N ARG A 127 -13.41 34.76 18.98
CA ARG A 127 -14.33 34.26 20.00
C ARG A 127 -15.27 33.19 19.45
N SER A 128 -15.81 33.41 18.25
CA SER A 128 -16.79 32.50 17.64
C SER A 128 -16.10 31.21 17.19
N VAL A 129 -14.98 31.33 16.47
CA VAL A 129 -14.15 30.20 16.06
C VAL A 129 -13.64 29.41 17.26
N GLY A 130 -13.11 30.08 18.28
CA GLY A 130 -12.60 29.42 19.49
C GLY A 130 -13.65 28.59 20.24
N ARG A 131 -14.91 29.03 20.24
CA ARG A 131 -16.03 28.25 20.81
C ARG A 131 -16.32 27.00 20.01
N VAL A 132 -16.40 27.13 18.68
CA VAL A 132 -16.66 26.00 17.77
C VAL A 132 -15.54 24.96 17.89
N LEU A 133 -14.29 25.40 17.81
CA LEU A 133 -13.12 24.52 17.91
C LEU A 133 -12.98 23.88 19.30
N GLY A 134 -13.37 24.58 20.37
CA GLY A 134 -13.35 24.07 21.74
C GLY A 134 -14.33 22.93 22.01
N LEU A 135 -15.28 22.66 21.11
CA LEU A 135 -16.20 21.52 21.20
C LEU A 135 -15.66 20.24 20.55
N SER A 136 -14.46 20.28 19.96
CA SER A 136 -13.82 19.09 19.39
C SER A 136 -13.31 18.14 20.46
N LEU A 137 -13.49 16.83 20.26
CA LEU A 137 -13.19 15.80 21.26
C LEU A 137 -11.71 15.42 21.39
N SER A 138 -10.87 15.67 20.37
CA SER A 138 -9.38 15.64 20.45
C SER A 138 -8.65 15.69 19.09
N LYS A 139 -9.29 15.35 17.98
CA LYS A 139 -8.61 15.16 16.68
C LYS A 139 -8.27 16.45 15.92
N LEU A 140 -8.26 17.60 16.57
CA LEU A 140 -8.22 18.90 15.88
C LEU A 140 -6.78 19.29 15.48
N ASN A 141 -6.59 19.54 14.19
CA ASN A 141 -5.38 20.14 13.61
C ASN A 141 -5.64 21.61 13.28
N LEU A 142 -4.91 22.53 13.91
CA LEU A 142 -5.10 23.98 13.74
C LEU A 142 -3.85 24.64 13.16
N THR A 143 -3.97 25.27 12.00
CA THR A 143 -2.92 26.08 11.38
C THR A 143 -3.26 27.57 11.47
N LEU A 144 -2.37 28.38 12.04
CA LEU A 144 -2.55 29.82 12.19
C LEU A 144 -1.57 30.60 11.31
N LYS A 145 -2.09 31.22 10.25
CA LYS A 145 -1.36 32.10 9.31
C LYS A 145 -2.01 33.50 9.20
N PRO A 146 -2.23 34.24 10.31
CA PRO A 146 -2.99 35.47 10.27
C PRO A 146 -2.17 36.67 9.76
N GLN A 147 -2.75 37.44 8.84
CA GLN A 147 -2.24 38.77 8.49
C GLN A 147 -2.30 39.73 9.68
N ALA A 148 -3.38 39.66 10.48
CA ALA A 148 -3.54 40.46 11.68
C ALA A 148 -4.39 39.73 12.74
N ILE A 149 -3.90 39.69 13.98
CA ILE A 149 -4.63 39.18 15.16
C ILE A 149 -4.09 39.86 16.41
N SER A 150 -4.97 40.28 17.31
CA SER A 150 -4.61 40.91 18.59
C SER A 150 -4.37 39.86 19.68
N VAL A 151 -3.60 40.21 20.73
CA VAL A 151 -3.41 39.34 21.92
C VAL A 151 -4.76 38.96 22.55
N ARG A 152 -5.69 39.92 22.62
CA ARG A 152 -7.07 39.67 23.10
C ARG A 152 -7.80 38.67 22.20
N GLY A 153 -7.65 38.78 20.88
CA GLY A 153 -8.22 37.85 19.90
C GLY A 153 -7.65 36.43 20.09
N THR A 154 -6.32 36.30 20.18
CA THR A 154 -5.65 35.01 20.44
C THR A 154 -6.15 34.38 21.74
N ARG A 155 -6.29 35.15 22.83
CA ARG A 155 -6.86 34.66 24.09
C ARG A 155 -8.29 34.15 23.92
N LEU A 156 -9.12 34.84 23.13
CA LEU A 156 -10.50 34.42 22.87
C LEU A 156 -10.58 33.15 22.01
N LEU A 157 -9.62 32.95 21.09
CA LEU A 157 -9.53 31.77 20.25
C LEU A 157 -9.22 30.51 21.09
N PHE A 158 -8.20 30.58 21.95
CA PHE A 158 -7.78 29.43 22.75
C PHE A 158 -8.58 29.24 24.04
N ARG A 159 -9.50 30.16 24.39
CA ARG A 159 -10.25 30.13 25.65
C ARG A 159 -10.96 28.78 25.93
N HIS A 160 -11.47 28.15 24.88
CA HIS A 160 -12.26 26.92 24.99
C HIS A 160 -11.54 25.67 24.45
N ILE A 161 -10.38 25.84 23.82
CA ILE A 161 -9.60 24.74 23.23
C ILE A 161 -8.71 24.16 24.32
N LYS A 162 -8.95 22.91 24.71
CA LYS A 162 -8.17 22.21 25.74
C LYS A 162 -7.15 21.23 25.15
N HIS A 163 -7.44 20.67 23.98
CA HIS A 163 -6.61 19.66 23.34
C HIS A 163 -6.53 19.88 21.83
N LEU A 164 -5.33 19.69 21.27
CA LEU A 164 -5.04 19.73 19.84
C LEU A 164 -4.17 18.53 19.47
N GLN A 165 -4.47 17.90 18.35
CA GLN A 165 -3.58 16.89 17.76
C GLN A 165 -2.37 17.59 17.13
N LYS A 166 -2.59 18.63 16.32
CA LYS A 166 -1.52 19.44 15.72
C LYS A 166 -1.80 20.93 15.84
N LEU A 167 -0.79 21.71 16.21
CA LEU A 167 -0.82 23.16 16.17
C LEU A 167 0.32 23.67 15.28
N SER A 168 -0.02 24.35 14.19
CA SER A 168 0.97 24.94 13.28
C SER A 168 0.95 26.46 13.38
N LEU A 169 2.08 27.07 13.75
CA LEU A 169 2.18 28.51 14.03
C LEU A 169 3.15 29.21 13.08
N GLU A 170 2.74 30.36 12.56
CA GLU A 170 3.65 31.32 11.92
C GLU A 170 4.49 32.07 12.98
N ASP A 171 5.72 32.46 12.63
CA ASP A 171 6.70 33.13 13.51
C ASP A 171 6.12 34.29 14.35
N LYS A 172 5.31 35.16 13.73
CA LYS A 172 4.66 36.33 14.35
C LYS A 172 3.63 35.93 15.42
N MET A 173 3.17 34.68 15.41
CA MET A 173 2.23 34.15 16.39
C MET A 173 2.88 33.70 17.69
N LEU A 174 4.16 33.31 17.67
CA LEU A 174 4.88 32.86 18.87
C LEU A 174 4.85 33.91 19.99
N VAL A 175 5.14 35.18 19.67
CA VAL A 175 5.13 36.27 20.66
C VAL A 175 3.76 36.43 21.30
N LYS A 176 2.71 36.37 20.48
CA LYS A 176 1.33 36.56 20.95
C LYS A 176 0.91 35.39 21.83
N MET A 177 1.25 34.16 21.45
CA MET A 177 0.96 32.97 22.27
C MET A 177 1.68 33.00 23.61
N VAL A 178 2.98 33.31 23.65
CA VAL A 178 3.74 33.43 24.91
C VAL A 178 3.11 34.49 25.82
N ARG A 179 2.72 35.66 25.28
CA ARG A 179 2.05 36.70 26.07
C ARG A 179 0.70 36.23 26.61
N VAL A 180 -0.11 35.56 25.80
CA VAL A 180 -1.42 35.03 26.24
C VAL A 180 -1.25 34.01 27.36
N LEU A 181 -0.36 33.03 27.19
CA LEU A 181 -0.17 31.96 28.17
C LEU A 181 0.43 32.46 29.48
N ARG A 182 1.29 33.50 29.45
CA ARG A 182 1.78 34.15 30.69
C ARG A 182 0.69 34.92 31.42
N SER A 183 -0.19 35.62 30.70
CA SER A 183 -1.24 36.43 31.32
C SER A 183 -2.48 35.63 31.72
N CYS A 184 -2.71 34.46 31.12
CA CYS A 184 -3.78 33.51 31.44
C CYS A 184 -3.30 32.11 31.07
N PRO A 185 -2.86 31.28 32.03
CA PRO A 185 -2.49 29.89 31.76
C PRO A 185 -3.75 29.13 31.33
N VAL A 186 -3.87 28.91 30.03
CA VAL A 186 -4.87 28.00 29.45
C VAL A 186 -4.23 26.61 29.44
N LEU A 187 -4.90 25.62 30.01
CA LEU A 187 -4.44 24.23 29.96
C LEU A 187 -4.68 23.69 28.55
N LEU A 188 -3.70 23.91 27.67
CA LEU A 188 -3.71 23.47 26.28
C LEU A 188 -2.70 22.33 26.13
N ASN A 189 -3.22 21.12 25.89
CA ASN A 189 -2.41 19.96 25.58
C ASN A 189 -2.32 19.78 24.06
N THR A 190 -1.11 19.77 23.51
CA THR A 190 -0.90 19.61 22.07
C THR A 190 0.01 18.41 21.82
N GLU A 191 -0.40 17.46 20.97
CA GLU A 191 0.46 16.33 20.64
C GLU A 191 1.64 16.77 19.76
N GLU A 192 1.36 17.50 18.68
CA GLU A 192 2.36 18.01 17.74
C GLU A 192 2.32 19.54 17.58
N LEU A 193 3.46 20.21 17.77
CA LEU A 193 3.64 21.63 17.45
C LEU A 193 4.54 21.77 16.22
N SER A 194 4.10 22.47 15.17
CA SER A 194 4.93 22.76 14.00
C SER A 194 5.10 24.27 13.79
N LEU A 195 6.27 24.68 13.30
CA LEU A 195 6.59 26.08 13.05
C LEU A 195 6.71 26.36 11.55
N ILE A 196 6.01 27.40 11.09
CA ILE A 196 6.02 27.84 9.69
C ILE A 196 6.80 29.16 9.60
N THR A 197 8.01 29.11 9.06
CA THR A 197 8.88 30.28 8.91
C THR A 197 8.91 30.75 7.45
N LYS A 198 8.47 31.99 7.18
CA LYS A 198 8.47 32.58 5.84
C LYS A 198 9.58 33.61 5.59
N ASP A 199 10.18 34.18 6.64
CA ASP A 199 11.11 35.31 6.53
C ASP A 199 12.54 34.94 7.01
N SER A 200 13.53 35.25 6.16
CA SER A 200 14.97 35.08 6.41
C SER A 200 15.64 36.23 7.18
N LYS A 201 14.88 37.24 7.63
CA LYS A 201 15.43 38.51 8.16
C LYS A 201 15.39 38.67 9.68
N GLN A 202 14.60 37.89 10.43
CA GLN A 202 14.61 37.96 11.90
C GLN A 202 15.68 37.03 12.46
N SER A 203 16.43 37.47 13.48
CA SER A 203 17.45 36.64 14.10
C SER A 203 16.81 35.39 14.74
N LEU A 204 17.31 34.23 14.31
CA LEU A 204 16.83 32.90 14.71
C LEU A 204 16.85 32.71 16.24
N SER A 205 17.77 33.36 16.95
CA SER A 205 17.85 33.37 18.42
C SER A 205 16.59 33.93 19.10
N HIS A 206 15.93 34.93 18.50
CA HIS A 206 14.67 35.45 19.02
C HIS A 206 13.51 34.48 18.82
N ILE A 207 13.47 33.75 17.70
CA ILE A 207 12.44 32.73 17.45
C ILE A 207 12.60 31.58 18.44
N LEU A 208 13.84 31.10 18.62
CA LEU A 208 14.13 29.97 19.51
C LEU A 208 13.89 30.31 20.97
N SER A 209 14.36 31.45 21.48
CA SER A 209 14.07 31.87 22.86
C SER A 209 12.57 31.98 23.16
N ARG A 210 11.78 32.42 22.16
CA ARG A 210 10.31 32.47 22.26
C ARG A 210 9.69 31.08 22.20
N LEU A 211 10.21 30.19 21.37
CA LEU A 211 9.76 28.81 21.27
C LEU A 211 10.07 28.04 22.56
N THR A 212 11.27 28.17 23.12
CA THR A 212 11.63 27.63 24.43
C THR A 212 10.71 28.17 25.53
N SER A 213 10.40 29.47 25.49
CA SER A 213 9.43 30.08 26.42
C SER A 213 8.02 29.51 26.25
N LEU A 214 7.63 29.17 25.02
CA LEU A 214 6.33 28.56 24.72
C LEU A 214 6.27 27.11 25.22
N LEU A 215 7.30 26.32 24.97
CA LEU A 215 7.41 24.92 25.40
C LEU A 215 7.43 24.77 26.93
N ARG A 216 7.94 25.78 27.66
CA ARG A 216 7.83 25.81 29.13
C ARG A 216 6.40 26.03 29.62
N LEU A 217 5.52 26.58 28.78
CA LEU A 217 4.15 26.94 29.14
C LEU A 217 3.10 26.00 28.55
N LEU A 218 3.50 25.11 27.63
CA LEU A 218 2.58 24.29 26.84
C LEU A 218 3.09 22.84 26.82
N SER A 219 2.22 21.88 27.12
CA SER A 219 2.59 20.46 27.08
C SER A 219 2.58 19.99 25.63
N VAL A 220 3.78 19.73 25.08
CA VAL A 220 3.99 19.24 23.71
C VAL A 220 4.72 17.92 23.74
N GLN A 221 4.22 16.92 23.01
CA GLN A 221 4.93 15.63 22.88
C GLN A 221 5.91 15.63 21.71
N CYS A 222 5.58 16.30 20.61
CA CYS A 222 6.40 16.38 19.40
C CYS A 222 6.51 17.81 18.87
N LEU A 223 7.73 18.27 18.60
CA LEU A 223 8.02 19.52 17.92
C LEU A 223 8.53 19.23 16.51
N ASP A 224 7.80 19.66 15.49
CA ASP A 224 8.18 19.53 14.08
C ASP A 224 8.83 20.81 13.55
N LEU A 225 10.13 20.74 13.28
CA LEU A 225 10.97 21.79 12.71
C LEU A 225 11.46 21.45 11.30
N THR A 226 10.83 20.52 10.61
CA THR A 226 11.25 20.09 9.25
C THR A 226 11.26 21.23 8.23
N GLU A 227 10.33 22.17 8.32
CA GLU A 227 10.26 23.35 7.43
C GLU A 227 11.18 24.51 7.87
N CYS A 228 11.81 24.41 9.05
CA CYS A 228 12.67 25.46 9.59
C CYS A 228 14.09 25.35 9.02
N LYS A 229 14.46 26.28 8.14
CA LYS A 229 15.85 26.45 7.71
C LYS A 229 16.60 27.20 8.82
N SER A 230 17.40 26.51 9.60
CA SER A 230 18.12 27.10 10.75
C SER A 230 19.55 26.57 10.86
N GLU A 231 20.45 27.38 11.39
CA GLU A 231 21.81 26.98 11.77
C GLU A 231 21.76 26.02 12.97
N SER A 232 22.49 24.90 12.87
CA SER A 232 22.48 23.81 13.86
C SER A 232 22.90 24.23 15.27
N LEU A 233 23.88 25.12 15.42
CA LEU A 233 24.35 25.58 16.74
C LEU A 233 23.25 26.25 17.57
N SER A 234 22.38 27.04 16.94
CA SER A 234 21.32 27.76 17.66
C SER A 234 20.26 26.79 18.25
N LEU A 235 20.04 25.66 17.59
CA LEU A 235 19.04 24.66 17.97
C LEU A 235 19.44 23.81 19.19
N THR A 236 20.73 23.79 19.56
CA THR A 236 21.21 23.09 20.77
C THR A 236 20.50 23.57 22.04
N THR A 237 20.08 24.84 22.08
CA THR A 237 19.31 25.43 23.19
C THR A 237 17.97 24.74 23.46
N LEU A 238 17.41 24.02 22.47
CA LEU A 238 16.18 23.24 22.62
C LEU A 238 16.40 21.92 23.37
N PHE A 239 17.64 21.41 23.42
CA PHE A 239 17.96 20.19 24.15
C PHE A 239 17.94 20.41 25.68
N CYS A 240 18.01 21.64 26.15
CA CYS A 240 17.84 21.97 27.58
C CYS A 240 16.36 22.03 28.02
N VAL A 241 15.40 21.79 27.13
CA VAL A 241 13.96 21.79 27.47
C VAL A 241 13.59 20.48 28.18
N GLN A 242 12.87 20.59 29.30
CA GLN A 242 12.43 19.44 30.10
C GLN A 242 11.61 18.43 29.28
N ASP A 243 11.72 17.16 29.67
CA ASP A 243 10.99 16.04 29.06
C ASP A 243 9.51 15.99 29.48
N PRO A 244 8.63 15.30 28.72
CA PRO A 244 8.89 14.50 27.52
C PRO A 244 8.64 15.27 26.21
N LEU A 245 9.69 15.57 25.45
CA LEU A 245 9.58 16.23 24.14
C LEU A 245 10.41 15.47 23.10
N SER A 246 9.80 15.11 21.98
CA SER A 246 10.50 14.67 20.77
C SER A 246 10.62 15.82 19.77
N ILE A 247 11.71 15.91 19.01
CA ILE A 247 11.93 16.96 18.02
C ILE A 247 12.25 16.31 16.67
N ARG A 248 11.48 16.69 15.64
CA ARG A 248 11.69 16.28 14.25
C ARG A 248 12.39 17.41 13.50
N PHE A 249 13.50 17.08 12.85
CA PHE A 249 14.31 18.01 12.07
C PHE A 249 14.29 17.65 10.59
N SER A 250 14.66 18.60 9.72
CA SER A 250 14.99 18.31 8.32
C SER A 250 16.23 17.40 8.23
N LYS A 251 16.43 16.75 7.09
CA LYS A 251 17.59 15.87 6.86
C LYS A 251 18.91 16.64 7.01
N GLU A 252 18.98 17.83 6.43
CA GLU A 252 20.18 18.68 6.43
C GLU A 252 20.51 19.17 7.84
N THR A 253 19.49 19.66 8.57
CA THR A 253 19.67 20.16 9.94
C THR A 253 20.05 19.04 10.90
N LEU A 254 19.45 17.85 10.77
CA LEU A 254 19.80 16.71 11.61
C LEU A 254 21.26 16.28 11.38
N GLN A 255 21.73 16.23 10.13
CA GLN A 255 23.12 15.92 9.81
C GLN A 255 24.09 16.92 10.46
N GLN A 256 23.81 18.22 10.35
CA GLN A 256 24.64 19.26 10.95
C GLN A 256 24.62 19.22 12.48
N LEU A 257 23.47 18.91 13.09
CA LEU A 257 23.36 18.77 14.54
C LEU A 257 24.19 17.61 15.07
N VAL A 258 24.20 16.47 14.37
CA VAL A 258 25.05 15.34 14.77
C VAL A 258 26.53 15.74 14.74
N SER A 259 26.97 16.48 13.72
CA SER A 259 28.36 17.00 13.66
C SER A 259 28.67 17.93 14.84
N VAL A 260 27.78 18.87 15.17
CA VAL A 260 27.97 19.79 16.31
C VAL A 260 28.02 19.04 17.64
N VAL A 261 27.12 18.07 17.85
CA VAL A 261 27.09 17.25 19.07
C VAL A 261 28.38 16.43 19.19
N TYR A 262 28.84 15.86 18.09
CA TYR A 262 30.10 15.12 18.05
C TYR A 262 31.31 16.03 18.29
N GLU A 263 31.38 17.21 17.69
CA GLU A 263 32.49 18.16 17.92
C GLU A 263 32.51 18.70 19.35
N ALA A 264 31.35 18.88 19.98
CA ALA A 264 31.25 19.34 21.36
C ALA A 264 31.81 18.33 22.38
N GLN A 265 31.77 17.03 22.06
CA GLN A 265 32.19 15.93 22.95
C GLN A 265 31.56 16.03 24.36
N ASP A 266 30.33 16.55 24.46
CA ASP A 266 29.64 16.77 25.74
C ASP A 266 28.61 15.66 26.03
N ASP A 267 28.75 15.06 27.21
CA ASP A 267 27.97 13.94 27.70
C ASP A 267 26.47 14.26 27.88
N GLU A 268 26.15 15.41 28.46
CA GLU A 268 24.78 15.79 28.80
C GLU A 268 24.01 16.20 27.55
N LEU A 269 24.65 16.99 26.69
CA LEU A 269 24.17 17.39 25.38
C LEU A 269 23.85 16.16 24.52
N THR A 270 24.76 15.18 24.46
CA THR A 270 24.60 13.97 23.64
C THR A 270 23.41 13.13 24.10
N ARG A 271 23.29 12.88 25.42
CA ARG A 271 22.15 12.13 25.97
C ARG A 271 20.82 12.85 25.70
N SER A 272 20.80 14.18 25.89
CA SER A 272 19.60 14.97 25.62
C SER A 272 19.24 14.94 24.13
N PHE A 273 20.20 15.16 23.24
CA PHE A 273 20.02 15.08 21.79
C PHE A 273 19.40 13.74 21.36
N LEU A 274 19.98 12.62 21.79
CA LEU A 274 19.48 11.29 21.44
C LEU A 274 18.05 11.04 21.94
N LYS A 275 17.71 11.55 23.13
CA LYS A 275 16.35 11.47 23.67
C LYS A 275 15.37 12.31 22.86
N LYS A 276 15.73 13.55 22.52
CA LYS A 276 14.87 14.46 21.73
C LYS A 276 14.65 13.95 20.31
N VAL A 277 15.65 13.38 19.64
CA VAL A 277 15.50 12.84 18.27
C VAL A 277 14.86 11.43 18.28
N SER A 278 14.39 10.94 19.43
CA SER A 278 13.80 9.58 19.56
C SER A 278 14.73 8.48 19.05
N LYS A 279 16.05 8.72 19.11
CA LYS A 279 17.11 7.82 18.65
C LYS A 279 16.97 7.37 17.19
N ASP A 280 16.34 8.16 16.32
CA ASP A 280 16.25 7.87 14.88
C ASP A 280 17.18 8.75 14.05
N LEU A 281 18.30 8.17 13.60
CA LEU A 281 19.31 8.84 12.78
C LEU A 281 19.38 8.24 11.36
N THR A 282 18.32 7.56 10.91
CA THR A 282 18.27 6.89 9.59
C THR A 282 18.46 7.82 8.39
N PHE A 283 18.26 9.13 8.58
CA PHE A 283 18.44 10.11 7.51
C PHE A 283 19.88 10.59 7.35
N CYS A 284 20.73 10.40 8.37
CA CYS A 284 22.09 10.89 8.43
C CYS A 284 23.09 9.98 7.70
N SER A 285 24.09 10.59 7.09
CA SER A 285 25.31 9.92 6.62
C SER A 285 26.40 10.10 7.68
N LEU A 286 26.60 9.07 8.50
CA LEU A 286 27.55 9.11 9.62
C LEU A 286 28.80 8.30 9.30
N THR A 287 29.92 8.67 9.92
CA THR A 287 31.13 7.84 9.96
C THR A 287 31.08 6.94 11.20
N TRP A 288 31.96 5.92 11.25
CA TRP A 288 32.00 5.00 12.39
C TRP A 288 32.39 5.70 13.70
N GLU A 289 33.30 6.67 13.67
CA GLU A 289 33.77 7.39 14.86
C GLU A 289 32.63 8.12 15.56
N VAL A 290 31.76 8.76 14.77
CA VAL A 290 30.56 9.43 15.27
C VAL A 290 29.57 8.42 15.86
N ILE A 291 29.34 7.29 15.18
CA ILE A 291 28.45 6.24 15.68
C ILE A 291 28.99 5.67 16.99
N HIS A 292 30.28 5.32 17.04
CA HIS A 292 30.94 4.79 18.21
C HIS A 292 30.83 5.73 19.41
N TYR A 293 31.07 7.02 19.21
CA TYR A 293 30.83 8.06 20.23
C TYR A 293 29.38 8.03 20.74
N LEU A 294 28.38 8.08 19.84
CA LEU A 294 26.97 8.09 20.23
C LEU A 294 26.55 6.83 21.01
N LEU A 295 27.12 5.66 20.67
CA LEU A 295 26.82 4.38 21.31
C LEU A 295 27.34 4.32 22.75
N GLN A 296 28.51 4.91 23.03
CA GLN A 296 29.08 4.99 24.38
C GLN A 296 28.15 5.70 25.36
N HIS A 297 27.30 6.64 24.91
CA HIS A 297 26.41 7.43 25.76
C HIS A 297 24.97 6.88 25.88
N GLN A 298 24.81 5.56 26.02
CA GLN A 298 23.52 4.86 26.32
C GLN A 298 22.44 4.95 25.22
N ALA A 299 22.85 4.87 23.95
CA ALA A 299 21.94 4.82 22.82
C ALA A 299 21.27 3.44 22.63
N LEU A 300 20.56 2.91 23.64
CA LEU A 300 19.74 1.70 23.45
C LEU A 300 18.67 1.95 22.37
N ASN A 301 18.60 1.10 21.35
CA ASN A 301 17.71 1.16 20.18
C ASN A 301 18.00 2.31 19.19
N LEU A 302 19.27 2.64 18.95
CA LEU A 302 19.64 3.61 17.92
C LEU A 302 19.27 3.10 16.51
N LYS A 303 18.39 3.80 15.79
CA LYS A 303 18.02 3.42 14.42
C LYS A 303 18.96 4.08 13.42
N LEU A 304 19.57 3.26 12.58
CA LEU A 304 20.56 3.68 11.59
C LEU A 304 20.24 3.08 10.20
N ASP A 305 20.48 3.84 9.13
CA ASP A 305 20.39 3.36 7.74
C ASP A 305 21.80 3.13 7.20
N PHE A 306 22.17 1.86 7.07
CA PHE A 306 23.53 1.46 6.70
C PHE A 306 23.87 1.70 5.22
N ARG A 307 22.90 2.04 4.36
CA ARG A 307 23.23 2.48 2.99
C ARG A 307 23.92 3.84 2.95
N LYS A 308 23.72 4.67 3.96
CA LYS A 308 24.25 6.04 4.04
C LYS A 308 25.49 6.17 4.90
N ILE A 309 25.83 5.12 5.65
CA ILE A 309 26.98 5.12 6.55
C ILE A 309 28.23 4.77 5.76
N LYS A 310 29.29 5.56 5.94
CA LYS A 310 30.61 5.24 5.42
C LYS A 310 31.34 4.44 6.51
N ILE A 311 31.25 3.11 6.43
CA ILE A 311 31.91 2.23 7.39
C ILE A 311 33.31 1.92 6.87
N THR A 312 34.31 2.41 7.60
CA THR A 312 35.73 2.04 7.47
C THR A 312 36.19 1.14 8.62
N CYS A 313 35.29 0.76 9.53
CA CYS A 313 35.67 0.00 10.73
C CYS A 313 35.74 -1.50 10.49
N GLU A 314 36.57 -2.16 11.32
CA GLU A 314 36.56 -3.61 11.47
C GLU A 314 35.26 -4.04 12.14
N ILE A 315 34.54 -4.97 11.51
CA ILE A 315 33.24 -5.48 11.99
C ILE A 315 33.33 -6.06 13.41
N ARG A 316 34.50 -6.56 13.80
CA ARG A 316 34.77 -7.03 15.17
C ARG A 316 34.49 -5.97 16.23
N GLN A 317 34.73 -4.69 15.93
CA GLN A 317 34.46 -3.59 16.85
C GLN A 317 32.96 -3.26 16.93
N LEU A 318 32.18 -3.62 15.92
CA LEU A 318 30.73 -3.41 15.88
C LEU A 318 29.98 -4.49 16.68
N LEU A 319 30.49 -5.73 16.74
CA LEU A 319 29.79 -6.86 17.35
C LEU A 319 29.23 -6.61 18.77
N PRO A 320 29.99 -6.02 19.72
CA PRO A 320 29.49 -5.77 21.08
C PRO A 320 28.30 -4.80 21.11
N TRP A 321 28.20 -3.93 20.11
CA TRP A 321 27.20 -2.87 20.05
C TRP A 321 25.96 -3.24 19.25
N LEU A 322 25.96 -4.36 18.51
CA LEU A 322 24.84 -4.74 17.65
C LEU A 322 23.49 -4.66 18.40
N GLY A 323 23.41 -5.19 19.62
CA GLY A 323 22.18 -5.22 20.42
C GLY A 323 21.66 -3.86 20.86
N THR A 324 22.46 -2.80 20.72
CA THR A 324 22.04 -1.42 20.99
C THR A 324 21.51 -0.71 19.74
N ILE A 325 21.67 -1.30 18.56
CA ILE A 325 21.38 -0.68 17.27
C ILE A 325 20.24 -1.41 16.55
N GLN A 326 19.30 -0.66 15.99
CA GLN A 326 18.34 -1.17 15.01
C GLN A 326 18.89 -0.90 13.60
N LEU A 327 19.41 -1.97 12.99
CA LEU A 327 20.03 -1.94 11.68
C LEU A 327 18.95 -1.96 10.60
N LYS A 328 18.80 -0.86 9.85
CA LYS A 328 17.90 -0.81 8.69
C LYS A 328 18.70 -0.83 7.40
N ARG A 329 18.18 -1.57 6.42
CA ARG A 329 18.66 -1.60 5.02
C ARG A 329 20.15 -1.93 4.89
N LEU A 330 20.63 -2.92 5.65
CA LEU A 330 21.98 -3.46 5.47
C LEU A 330 22.17 -3.90 4.01
N SER A 331 23.35 -3.63 3.46
CA SER A 331 23.71 -4.19 2.17
C SER A 331 23.92 -5.71 2.32
N PRO A 332 23.63 -6.51 1.27
CA PRO A 332 23.87 -7.95 1.33
C PRO A 332 25.33 -8.32 1.61
N SER A 333 26.28 -7.55 1.07
CA SER A 333 27.71 -7.74 1.34
C SER A 333 28.06 -7.52 2.81
N PHE A 334 27.57 -6.44 3.41
CA PHE A 334 27.86 -6.12 4.80
C PHE A 334 27.19 -7.12 5.76
N THR A 335 25.98 -7.57 5.43
CA THR A 335 25.28 -8.63 6.17
C THR A 335 26.11 -9.92 6.20
N LEU A 336 26.64 -10.33 5.04
CA LEU A 336 27.52 -11.49 4.95
C LEU A 336 28.80 -11.32 5.79
N SER A 337 29.42 -10.14 5.77
CA SER A 337 30.62 -9.87 6.55
C SER A 337 30.35 -9.92 8.07
N ILE A 338 29.19 -9.46 8.55
CA ILE A 338 28.78 -9.64 9.96
C ILE A 338 28.61 -11.12 10.31
N ILE A 339 27.92 -11.88 9.45
CA ILE A 339 27.73 -13.33 9.65
C ILE A 339 29.07 -14.06 9.72
N MET A 340 30.01 -13.68 8.84
CA MET A 340 31.37 -14.23 8.83
C MET A 340 32.12 -13.90 10.13
N GLU A 341 32.10 -12.64 10.59
CA GLU A 341 32.78 -12.29 11.84
C GLU A 341 32.17 -13.03 13.05
N ILE A 342 30.83 -13.15 13.11
CA ILE A 342 30.17 -13.92 14.17
C ILE A 342 30.63 -15.38 14.13
N TYR A 343 30.71 -15.97 12.94
CA TYR A 343 31.18 -17.33 12.76
C TYR A 343 32.63 -17.53 13.22
N GLU A 344 33.53 -16.58 12.91
CA GLU A 344 34.91 -16.59 13.40
C GLU A 344 34.98 -16.50 14.93
N THR A 345 34.10 -15.73 15.57
CA THR A 345 34.07 -15.65 17.03
C THR A 345 33.56 -16.92 17.73
N ARG A 346 32.80 -17.78 17.03
CA ARG A 346 32.19 -19.01 17.57
C ARG A 346 31.28 -18.82 18.79
N PHE A 347 30.79 -17.61 19.04
CA PHE A 347 29.88 -17.32 20.16
C PHE A 347 28.42 -17.16 19.68
N PRO A 348 27.52 -18.13 19.97
CA PRO A 348 26.13 -18.09 19.53
C PRO A 348 25.33 -16.88 20.01
N GLN A 349 25.73 -16.26 21.13
CA GLN A 349 25.05 -15.09 21.69
C GLN A 349 25.04 -13.91 20.69
N TYR A 350 26.06 -13.78 19.84
CA TYR A 350 26.05 -12.73 18.81
C TYR A 350 25.00 -12.96 17.72
N VAL A 351 24.57 -14.21 17.50
CA VAL A 351 23.48 -14.51 16.56
C VAL A 351 22.16 -13.95 17.08
N SER A 352 21.82 -14.19 18.35
CA SER A 352 20.57 -13.65 18.93
C SER A 352 20.57 -12.13 18.99
N ILE A 353 21.73 -11.53 19.31
CA ILE A 353 21.95 -10.09 19.26
C ILE A 353 21.73 -9.56 17.83
N LEU A 354 22.35 -10.17 16.82
CA LEU A 354 22.14 -9.79 15.42
C LEU A 354 20.67 -9.87 15.04
N MET A 355 20.00 -10.97 15.37
CA MET A 355 18.58 -11.20 15.05
C MET A 355 17.67 -10.12 15.64
N SER A 356 17.92 -9.70 16.88
CA SER A 356 17.20 -8.58 17.51
C SER A 356 17.42 -7.25 16.78
N SER A 357 18.64 -7.05 16.24
CA SER A 357 19.08 -5.81 15.59
C SER A 357 18.51 -5.67 14.17
N VAL A 358 18.44 -6.78 13.42
CA VAL A 358 17.92 -6.83 12.04
C VAL A 358 16.45 -7.23 11.95
N LYS A 359 15.76 -7.37 13.09
CA LYS A 359 14.36 -7.82 13.19
C LYS A 359 14.12 -9.17 12.50
N ASN A 360 15.02 -10.12 12.74
CA ASN A 360 14.99 -11.46 12.15
C ASN A 360 14.99 -11.47 10.62
N ASP A 361 15.53 -10.46 9.95
CA ASP A 361 15.63 -10.40 8.47
C ASP A 361 17.09 -10.44 8.02
N ILE A 362 17.46 -11.50 7.31
CA ILE A 362 18.77 -11.68 6.71
C ILE A 362 18.63 -11.57 5.19
N ASN A 363 19.33 -10.58 4.62
CA ASN A 363 19.37 -10.37 3.18
C ASN A 363 20.77 -10.66 2.61
N LEU A 364 20.88 -11.69 1.78
CA LEU A 364 22.11 -12.10 1.09
C LEU A 364 21.93 -12.10 -0.44
N ASN A 365 20.99 -11.29 -0.93
CA ASN A 365 20.68 -11.16 -2.35
C ASN A 365 21.94 -10.86 -3.20
N GLY A 366 22.06 -11.56 -4.33
CA GLY A 366 23.07 -11.28 -5.35
C GLY A 366 24.48 -11.59 -4.87
N ARG A 367 24.65 -12.58 -3.99
CA ARG A 367 25.95 -13.02 -3.44
C ARG A 367 26.33 -14.40 -3.98
N VAL A 368 27.63 -14.68 -4.04
CA VAL A 368 28.16 -16.02 -4.28
C VAL A 368 28.70 -16.51 -2.95
N LEU A 369 28.14 -17.62 -2.44
CA LEU A 369 28.57 -18.22 -1.19
C LEU A 369 29.49 -19.40 -1.52
N ASP A 370 30.70 -19.42 -0.95
CA ASP A 370 31.55 -20.62 -0.93
C ASP A 370 31.22 -21.50 0.28
N SER A 371 31.97 -22.59 0.49
CA SER A 371 31.78 -23.50 1.62
C SER A 371 31.92 -22.81 2.98
N VAL A 372 32.83 -21.84 3.13
CA VAL A 372 33.03 -21.10 4.38
C VAL A 372 31.84 -20.19 4.67
N HIS A 373 31.38 -19.45 3.66
CA HIS A 373 30.18 -18.62 3.77
C HIS A 373 28.94 -19.48 4.09
N CYS A 374 28.83 -20.68 3.51
CA CYS A 374 27.75 -21.61 3.80
C CYS A 374 27.80 -22.12 5.24
N ALA A 375 28.98 -22.47 5.76
CA ALA A 375 29.17 -22.88 7.14
C ALA A 375 28.79 -21.75 8.13
N ALA A 376 29.16 -20.50 7.81
CA ALA A 376 28.80 -19.34 8.62
C ALA A 376 27.29 -19.07 8.63
N LEU A 377 26.63 -19.17 7.48
CA LEU A 377 25.17 -19.06 7.39
C LEU A 377 24.48 -20.19 8.16
N ARG A 378 24.98 -21.44 8.06
CA ARG A 378 24.46 -22.57 8.83
C ARG A 378 24.57 -22.35 10.33
N PHE A 379 25.73 -21.91 10.81
CA PHE A 379 25.92 -21.57 12.22
C PHE A 379 24.91 -20.52 12.69
N THR A 380 24.67 -19.50 11.86
CA THR A 380 23.67 -18.47 12.15
C THR A 380 22.25 -19.06 12.22
N LEU A 381 21.88 -19.93 11.27
CA LEU A 381 20.56 -20.56 11.26
C LEU A 381 20.36 -21.55 12.41
N GLN A 382 21.39 -22.28 12.81
CA GLN A 382 21.37 -23.21 13.95
C GLN A 382 21.09 -22.51 15.28
N HIS A 383 21.57 -21.28 15.43
CA HIS A 383 21.48 -20.51 16.68
C HIS A 383 20.42 -19.39 16.65
N CYS A 384 19.64 -19.28 15.57
CA CYS A 384 18.50 -18.35 15.51
C CYS A 384 17.18 -19.05 15.87
N ASN A 385 16.23 -18.30 16.43
CA ASN A 385 14.89 -18.84 16.73
C ASN A 385 14.03 -18.89 15.47
N THR A 386 13.92 -17.77 14.77
CA THR A 386 13.13 -17.57 13.56
C THR A 386 13.82 -16.55 12.68
N VAL A 387 13.78 -16.72 11.36
CA VAL A 387 14.39 -15.78 10.41
C VAL A 387 13.58 -15.65 9.12
N LYS A 388 13.62 -14.47 8.50
CA LYS A 388 13.26 -14.21 7.11
C LYS A 388 14.56 -14.16 6.32
N LEU A 389 14.67 -15.00 5.31
CA LEU A 389 15.90 -15.20 4.58
C LEU A 389 15.70 -14.87 3.11
N ASN A 390 16.42 -13.86 2.62
CA ASN A 390 16.42 -13.45 1.23
C ASN A 390 17.72 -13.89 0.54
N LEU A 391 17.59 -14.88 -0.36
CA LEU A 391 18.62 -15.48 -1.19
C LEU A 391 18.34 -15.28 -2.69
N LEU A 392 17.61 -14.22 -3.06
CA LEU A 392 17.36 -13.91 -4.47
C LEU A 392 18.68 -13.67 -5.22
N TRP A 393 18.88 -14.39 -6.31
CA TRP A 393 20.10 -14.34 -7.13
C TRP A 393 21.37 -14.72 -6.35
N THR A 394 21.23 -15.53 -5.31
CA THR A 394 22.35 -16.03 -4.52
C THR A 394 22.83 -17.37 -5.06
N SER A 395 24.12 -17.48 -5.36
CA SER A 395 24.73 -18.74 -5.79
C SER A 395 25.21 -19.54 -4.58
N ILE A 396 24.70 -20.77 -4.44
CA ILE A 396 25.08 -21.72 -3.40
C ILE A 396 25.54 -23.03 -4.08
N PRO A 397 26.69 -23.62 -3.67
CA PRO A 397 27.15 -24.91 -4.15
C PRO A 397 26.14 -26.01 -3.85
N ALA A 398 25.94 -26.93 -4.79
CA ALA A 398 24.95 -28.00 -4.65
C ALA A 398 25.24 -28.92 -3.44
N GLU A 399 26.52 -29.16 -3.16
CA GLU A 399 27.00 -29.97 -2.04
C GLU A 399 26.61 -29.40 -0.67
N GLU A 400 26.48 -28.07 -0.56
CA GLU A 400 26.13 -27.41 0.70
C GLU A 400 24.60 -27.30 0.88
N LEU A 401 23.80 -27.37 -0.19
CA LEU A 401 22.36 -27.14 -0.12
C LEU A 401 21.61 -28.15 0.77
N GLU A 402 22.02 -29.41 0.72
CA GLU A 402 21.41 -30.46 1.55
C GLU A 402 21.56 -30.18 3.05
N SER A 403 22.67 -29.53 3.43
CA SER A 403 22.96 -29.21 4.83
C SER A 403 22.09 -28.07 5.39
N PHE A 404 21.40 -27.30 4.54
CA PHE A 404 20.45 -26.27 4.95
C PHE A 404 19.05 -26.82 5.22
N LEU A 405 18.68 -27.97 4.63
CA LEU A 405 17.31 -28.51 4.71
C LEU A 405 16.79 -28.66 6.14
N PRO A 406 17.55 -29.22 7.12
CA PRO A 406 17.06 -29.36 8.49
C PRO A 406 16.84 -28.01 9.19
N LEU A 407 17.52 -26.96 8.74
CA LEU A 407 17.50 -25.62 9.33
C LEU A 407 16.36 -24.76 8.77
N LEU A 408 15.70 -25.19 7.68
CA LEU A 408 14.55 -24.48 7.11
C LEU A 408 13.38 -24.35 8.09
N SER A 409 13.31 -25.21 9.11
CA SER A 409 12.31 -25.11 10.19
C SER A 409 12.38 -23.80 10.98
N ARG A 410 13.54 -23.12 10.94
CA ARG A 410 13.75 -21.79 11.52
C ARG A 410 13.39 -20.66 10.55
N VAL A 411 13.22 -20.95 9.27
CA VAL A 411 12.97 -19.95 8.22
C VAL A 411 11.47 -19.74 8.08
N THR A 412 11.01 -18.59 8.53
CA THR A 412 9.60 -18.17 8.45
C THR A 412 9.21 -17.67 7.08
N GLN A 413 10.15 -17.12 6.32
CA GLN A 413 9.95 -16.64 4.96
C GLN A 413 11.25 -16.81 4.19
N LEU A 414 11.20 -17.51 3.06
CA LEU A 414 12.32 -17.73 2.17
C LEU A 414 12.04 -17.03 0.84
N SER A 415 13.01 -16.25 0.35
CA SER A 415 12.96 -15.67 -1.00
C SER A 415 14.14 -16.19 -1.81
N VAL A 416 13.87 -16.90 -2.90
CA VAL A 416 14.86 -17.54 -3.78
C VAL A 416 14.48 -17.28 -5.24
N ASP A 417 15.46 -17.28 -6.14
CA ASP A 417 15.18 -17.26 -7.58
C ASP A 417 14.87 -18.67 -8.11
N ARG A 418 14.40 -18.76 -9.36
CA ARG A 418 13.98 -20.01 -10.01
C ARG A 418 15.09 -21.07 -10.05
N LEU A 419 16.37 -20.69 -10.20
CA LEU A 419 17.47 -21.66 -10.29
C LEU A 419 17.79 -22.24 -8.91
N LEU A 420 17.84 -21.39 -7.88
CA LEU A 420 18.05 -21.85 -6.51
C LEU A 420 16.85 -22.68 -6.01
N LEU A 421 15.62 -22.28 -6.37
CA LEU A 421 14.40 -23.06 -6.09
C LEU A 421 14.48 -24.47 -6.67
N LEU A 422 14.89 -24.60 -7.94
CA LEU A 422 15.05 -25.91 -8.59
C LEU A 422 16.07 -26.80 -7.87
N LYS A 423 17.19 -26.23 -7.43
CA LYS A 423 18.20 -26.98 -6.67
C LYS A 423 17.67 -27.43 -5.31
N LEU A 424 16.95 -26.56 -4.60
CA LEU A 424 16.33 -26.90 -3.31
C LEU A 424 15.29 -28.03 -3.45
N LEU A 425 14.45 -27.97 -4.47
CA LEU A 425 13.48 -29.03 -4.76
C LEU A 425 14.15 -30.35 -5.13
N HIS A 426 15.26 -30.30 -5.88
CA HIS A 426 16.07 -31.49 -6.16
C HIS A 426 16.57 -32.13 -4.86
N CYS A 427 17.15 -31.34 -3.95
CA CYS A 427 17.61 -31.84 -2.65
C CYS A 427 16.47 -32.44 -1.80
N CYS A 428 15.25 -31.92 -1.89
CA CYS A 428 14.09 -32.48 -1.17
C CYS A 428 13.62 -33.83 -1.74
N SER A 429 13.98 -34.16 -2.98
CA SER A 429 13.52 -35.37 -3.67
C SER A 429 14.45 -36.59 -3.55
N SER A 430 15.64 -36.43 -2.97
CA SER A 430 16.70 -37.45 -3.01
C SER A 430 16.53 -38.57 -1.97
N SER A 431 15.80 -38.35 -0.86
CA SER A 431 15.58 -39.37 0.18
C SER A 431 14.30 -39.14 0.98
N ASP A 432 13.81 -40.19 1.64
CA ASP A 432 12.58 -40.12 2.47
C ASP A 432 12.74 -39.21 3.70
N LEU A 433 13.96 -39.09 4.27
CA LEU A 433 14.26 -38.16 5.37
C LEU A 433 14.23 -36.69 4.94
N GLN A 434 14.50 -36.40 3.67
CA GLN A 434 14.44 -35.04 3.11
C GLN A 434 13.01 -34.63 2.72
N GLN A 435 12.04 -35.52 2.89
CA GLN A 435 10.63 -35.27 2.58
C GLN A 435 9.95 -34.38 3.64
N GLU A 436 10.28 -34.54 4.92
CA GLU A 436 9.84 -33.62 5.98
C GLU A 436 10.34 -32.19 5.69
N ALA A 437 11.55 -32.07 5.12
CA ALA A 437 12.10 -30.78 4.72
C ALA A 437 11.35 -30.15 3.54
N ALA A 438 10.65 -30.93 2.71
CA ALA A 438 9.90 -30.41 1.57
C ALA A 438 8.66 -29.61 2.01
N ASP A 439 7.92 -30.10 3.00
CA ASP A 439 6.76 -29.38 3.56
C ASP A 439 7.20 -28.11 4.30
N VAL A 440 8.32 -28.19 5.02
CA VAL A 440 8.94 -27.03 5.67
C VAL A 440 9.43 -26.00 4.65
N LEU A 441 10.05 -26.44 3.54
CA LEU A 441 10.45 -25.57 2.43
C LEU A 441 9.24 -24.86 1.83
N LEU A 442 8.17 -25.61 1.54
CA LEU A 442 6.93 -25.04 0.99
C LEU A 442 6.30 -24.05 1.97
N SER A 443 6.29 -24.36 3.26
CA SER A 443 5.82 -23.45 4.31
C SER A 443 6.63 -22.15 4.35
N ALA A 444 7.97 -22.24 4.28
CA ALA A 444 8.85 -21.07 4.23
C ALA A 444 8.66 -20.24 2.93
N LEU A 445 8.25 -20.87 1.83
CA LEU A 445 7.88 -20.21 0.57
C LEU A 445 6.41 -19.74 0.52
N HIS A 446 5.67 -19.86 1.63
CA HIS A 446 4.23 -19.59 1.72
C HIS A 446 3.40 -20.36 0.69
N HIS A 447 3.72 -21.63 0.47
CA HIS A 447 3.10 -22.52 -0.50
C HIS A 447 3.03 -21.93 -1.91
N ARG A 448 4.07 -21.17 -2.31
CA ARG A 448 4.20 -20.58 -3.64
C ARG A 448 5.50 -21.05 -4.30
N LEU A 449 5.37 -21.76 -5.41
CA LEU A 449 6.48 -22.14 -6.29
C LEU A 449 6.45 -21.27 -7.54
N ASP A 450 7.37 -20.31 -7.58
CA ASP A 450 7.45 -19.34 -8.66
C ASP A 450 8.65 -19.59 -9.57
N PHE A 451 8.36 -20.06 -10.79
CA PHE A 451 9.36 -20.29 -11.84
C PHE A 451 9.31 -19.22 -12.94
N SER A 452 8.47 -18.19 -12.79
CA SER A 452 8.42 -17.06 -13.72
C SER A 452 9.71 -16.24 -13.68
N CYS A 453 9.90 -15.39 -14.68
CA CYS A 453 11.09 -14.57 -14.79
C CYS A 453 11.13 -13.51 -13.67
N CYS A 454 12.08 -13.69 -12.75
CA CYS A 454 12.77 -12.59 -12.09
C CYS A 454 14.20 -12.49 -12.65
N SER A 455 14.42 -12.77 -13.94
CA SER A 455 15.74 -12.54 -14.55
C SER A 455 16.05 -11.05 -14.45
N ALA A 456 17.28 -10.76 -14.01
CA ALA A 456 17.76 -9.43 -13.75
C ALA A 456 17.38 -8.43 -14.86
N LEU A 457 17.14 -7.19 -14.43
CA LEU A 457 17.11 -5.99 -15.27
C LEU A 457 18.43 -5.89 -16.05
N ASP A 458 18.58 -6.61 -17.16
CA ASP A 458 19.46 -6.18 -18.23
C ASP A 458 18.63 -5.26 -19.13
N LEU A 459 18.80 -3.95 -18.91
CA LEU A 459 18.08 -2.89 -19.64
C LEU A 459 18.49 -2.80 -21.12
N THR A 460 19.34 -3.73 -21.60
CA THR A 460 19.85 -3.80 -22.97
C THR A 460 19.18 -4.89 -23.80
N ASP A 461 18.46 -5.84 -23.21
CA ASP A 461 17.76 -6.87 -23.96
C ASP A 461 16.39 -6.35 -24.40
N THR A 462 16.26 -6.12 -25.71
CA THR A 462 14.98 -5.99 -26.38
C THR A 462 14.12 -7.22 -26.04
N GLN A 463 12.82 -7.02 -25.87
CA GLN A 463 11.81 -7.99 -25.41
C GLN A 463 11.76 -9.35 -26.17
N GLU A 464 12.57 -9.54 -27.21
CA GLU A 464 12.60 -10.71 -28.08
C GLU A 464 13.61 -11.80 -27.66
N ASN A 465 14.55 -11.52 -26.74
CA ASN A 465 15.58 -12.48 -26.30
C ASN A 465 15.44 -12.98 -24.85
N GLN A 466 14.24 -12.88 -24.24
CA GLN A 466 14.03 -13.50 -22.93
C GLN A 466 14.08 -15.02 -23.04
N GLU A 467 15.19 -15.63 -22.61
CA GLU A 467 15.29 -17.09 -22.52
C GLU A 467 14.26 -17.65 -21.54
N HIS A 468 13.16 -18.20 -22.08
CA HIS A 468 12.20 -18.98 -21.31
C HIS A 468 12.89 -20.12 -20.57
N LEU A 469 12.47 -20.38 -19.33
CA LEU A 469 13.01 -21.50 -18.56
C LEU A 469 12.48 -22.82 -19.14
N LYS A 470 13.37 -23.60 -19.77
CA LYS A 470 13.06 -24.95 -20.24
C LYS A 470 13.04 -25.93 -19.07
N LEU A 471 11.84 -26.30 -18.62
CA LEU A 471 11.68 -27.33 -17.59
C LEU A 471 11.78 -28.72 -18.23
N THR A 472 12.83 -29.45 -17.89
CA THR A 472 13.05 -30.81 -18.38
C THR A 472 12.10 -31.79 -17.69
N GLU A 473 11.89 -32.97 -18.32
CA GLU A 473 11.08 -34.03 -17.74
C GLU A 473 11.55 -34.45 -16.34
N LYS A 474 12.88 -34.51 -16.12
CA LYS A 474 13.46 -34.83 -14.81
C LYS A 474 13.04 -33.81 -13.76
N VAL A 475 13.06 -32.52 -14.10
CA VAL A 475 12.67 -31.43 -13.20
C VAL A 475 11.17 -31.51 -12.88
N CYS A 476 10.30 -31.71 -13.88
CA CYS A 476 8.87 -31.84 -13.63
C CYS A 476 8.53 -33.08 -12.80
N ARG A 477 9.29 -34.17 -12.93
CA ARG A 477 9.17 -35.35 -12.06
C ARG A 477 9.50 -35.03 -10.61
N ILE A 478 10.54 -34.23 -10.36
CA ILE A 478 10.93 -33.75 -9.01
C ILE A 478 9.83 -32.87 -8.42
N ILE A 479 9.33 -31.89 -9.18
CA ILE A 479 8.21 -31.04 -8.73
C ILE A 479 7.00 -31.90 -8.39
N SER A 480 6.68 -32.87 -9.25
CA SER A 480 5.56 -33.79 -9.06
C SER A 480 5.73 -34.66 -7.81
N SER A 481 6.92 -35.23 -7.58
CA SER A 481 7.18 -36.08 -6.42
C SER A 481 7.13 -35.30 -5.10
N VAL A 482 7.63 -34.06 -5.08
CA VAL A 482 7.55 -33.18 -3.91
C VAL A 482 6.09 -32.85 -3.59
N LEU A 483 5.32 -32.40 -4.59
CA LEU A 483 3.97 -31.90 -4.36
C LEU A 483 2.95 -33.00 -4.06
N GLN A 484 3.04 -34.19 -4.69
CA GLN A 484 2.11 -35.31 -4.42
C GLN A 484 2.05 -35.73 -2.95
N LYS A 485 3.13 -35.47 -2.22
CA LYS A 485 3.32 -35.85 -0.82
C LYS A 485 3.02 -34.72 0.15
N THR A 486 2.63 -33.54 -0.34
CA THR A 486 2.27 -32.37 0.47
C THR A 486 0.75 -32.25 0.60
N PRO A 487 0.20 -32.05 1.82
CA PRO A 487 -1.25 -31.95 2.02
C PRO A 487 -1.82 -30.58 1.61
N SER A 488 -0.99 -29.54 1.56
CA SER A 488 -1.40 -28.16 1.30
C SER A 488 -1.51 -27.86 -0.20
N ILE A 489 -2.50 -27.04 -0.56
CA ILE A 489 -2.62 -26.52 -1.93
C ILE A 489 -1.48 -25.55 -2.21
N VAL A 490 -0.73 -25.78 -3.29
CA VAL A 490 0.44 -24.95 -3.66
C VAL A 490 0.15 -24.11 -4.89
N LYS A 491 0.46 -22.81 -4.84
CA LYS A 491 0.42 -21.95 -6.01
C LYS A 491 1.64 -22.20 -6.89
N LEU A 492 1.41 -22.76 -8.08
CA LEU A 492 2.45 -23.10 -9.06
C LEU A 492 2.42 -22.10 -10.22
N ILE A 493 3.51 -21.33 -10.39
CA ILE A 493 3.60 -20.25 -11.39
C ILE A 493 4.63 -20.62 -12.46
N LEU A 494 4.16 -20.75 -13.69
CA LEU A 494 4.89 -21.21 -14.88
C LEU A 494 4.74 -20.22 -16.05
N GLN A 495 4.55 -18.93 -15.78
CA GLN A 495 4.28 -17.92 -16.82
C GLN A 495 5.37 -17.87 -17.90
N ASP A 496 6.64 -17.95 -17.52
CA ASP A 496 7.79 -17.82 -18.44
C ASP A 496 8.55 -19.14 -18.61
N CYS A 497 7.81 -20.26 -18.62
CA CYS A 497 8.37 -21.61 -18.74
C CYS A 497 8.01 -22.26 -20.08
N GLU A 498 8.95 -23.04 -20.60
CA GLU A 498 8.74 -23.94 -21.74
C GLU A 498 8.79 -25.39 -21.27
N LEU A 499 7.79 -26.19 -21.65
CA LEU A 499 7.69 -27.60 -21.30
C LEU A 499 7.55 -28.44 -22.58
N SER A 500 8.20 -29.60 -22.61
CA SER A 500 7.89 -30.63 -23.60
C SER A 500 6.62 -31.38 -23.22
N ASN A 501 5.98 -32.04 -24.18
CA ASN A 501 4.82 -32.91 -23.91
C ASN A 501 5.14 -34.05 -22.91
N THR A 502 6.39 -34.51 -22.84
CA THR A 502 6.80 -35.53 -21.85
C THR A 502 6.97 -34.94 -20.45
N ALA A 503 7.49 -33.71 -20.35
CA ALA A 503 7.58 -32.97 -19.10
C ALA A 503 6.18 -32.61 -18.54
N LEU A 504 5.29 -32.14 -19.42
CA LEU A 504 3.90 -31.82 -19.09
C LEU A 504 3.16 -33.03 -18.50
N LYS A 505 3.40 -34.24 -19.03
CA LYS A 505 2.83 -35.50 -18.51
C LYS A 505 3.15 -35.72 -17.02
N GLN A 506 4.31 -35.27 -16.54
CA GLN A 506 4.70 -35.45 -15.14
C GLN A 506 3.91 -34.56 -14.17
N LEU A 507 3.31 -33.46 -14.65
CA LEU A 507 2.57 -32.51 -13.81
C LEU A 507 1.08 -32.87 -13.64
N TRP A 508 0.52 -33.76 -14.46
CA TRP A 508 -0.90 -34.15 -14.34
C TRP A 508 -1.31 -34.70 -12.97
N PRO A 509 -0.51 -35.54 -12.29
CA PRO A 509 -0.89 -36.08 -10.98
C PRO A 509 -1.07 -35.02 -9.88
N ILE A 510 -0.44 -33.85 -10.03
CA ILE A 510 -0.44 -32.79 -9.00
C ILE A 510 -1.46 -31.68 -9.26
N LEU A 511 -2.10 -31.65 -10.44
CA LEU A 511 -3.08 -30.61 -10.79
C LEU A 511 -4.17 -30.40 -9.72
N PRO A 512 -4.75 -31.46 -9.12
CA PRO A 512 -5.74 -31.30 -8.04
C PRO A 512 -5.22 -30.61 -6.77
N GLN A 513 -3.90 -30.56 -6.59
CA GLN A 513 -3.23 -30.06 -5.38
C GLN A 513 -2.54 -28.71 -5.62
N VAL A 514 -2.72 -28.09 -6.79
CA VAL A 514 -2.07 -26.82 -7.12
C VAL A 514 -3.06 -25.77 -7.60
N GLN A 515 -2.74 -24.50 -7.34
CA GLN A 515 -3.31 -23.38 -8.08
C GLN A 515 -2.35 -23.00 -9.21
N LEU A 516 -2.71 -23.36 -10.43
CA LEU A 516 -1.86 -23.20 -11.61
C LEU A 516 -2.00 -21.80 -12.20
N ASN A 517 -0.87 -21.12 -12.37
CA ASN A 517 -0.73 -19.92 -13.19
C ASN A 517 0.31 -20.22 -14.26
N CYS A 518 -0.05 -20.14 -15.53
CA CYS A 518 0.84 -20.46 -16.64
C CYS A 518 0.56 -19.58 -17.84
N SER A 519 1.50 -19.52 -18.79
CA SER A 519 1.27 -18.82 -20.05
C SER A 519 0.11 -19.44 -20.83
N LYS A 520 -0.52 -18.61 -21.65
CA LYS A 520 -1.61 -19.05 -22.53
C LYS A 520 -1.16 -20.15 -23.50
N ALA A 521 0.11 -20.13 -23.92
CA ALA A 521 0.71 -21.19 -24.72
C ALA A 521 0.77 -22.53 -23.97
N LEU A 522 1.17 -22.54 -22.69
CA LEU A 522 1.14 -23.73 -21.86
C LEU A 522 -0.29 -24.20 -21.57
N LEU A 523 -1.22 -23.28 -21.34
CA LEU A 523 -2.64 -23.60 -21.18
C LEU A 523 -3.19 -24.32 -22.42
N LEU A 524 -2.89 -23.84 -23.62
CA LEU A 524 -3.25 -24.54 -24.86
C LEU A 524 -2.61 -25.92 -24.97
N GLN A 525 -1.38 -26.12 -24.49
CA GLN A 525 -0.76 -27.45 -24.44
C GLN A 525 -1.45 -28.40 -23.45
N PHE A 526 -1.90 -27.89 -22.30
CA PHE A 526 -2.71 -28.66 -21.35
C PHE A 526 -4.04 -29.08 -21.97
N LEU A 527 -4.74 -28.15 -22.63
CA LEU A 527 -5.98 -28.44 -23.37
C LEU A 527 -5.74 -29.45 -24.49
N ALA A 528 -4.61 -29.35 -25.20
CA ALA A 528 -4.26 -30.28 -26.28
C ALA A 528 -4.07 -31.73 -25.81
N CYS A 529 -3.75 -31.93 -24.52
CA CYS A 529 -3.65 -33.24 -23.91
C CYS A 529 -5.02 -33.84 -23.51
N ILE A 530 -6.10 -33.07 -23.58
CA ILE A 530 -7.49 -33.54 -23.40
C ILE A 530 -7.97 -34.01 -24.78
N SER A 531 -7.54 -35.21 -25.20
CA SER A 531 -7.90 -35.77 -26.51
C SER A 531 -9.26 -36.49 -26.49
N LYS A 532 -9.97 -36.46 -27.61
CA LYS A 532 -11.14 -37.33 -27.91
C LYS A 532 -10.76 -38.78 -28.22
N ASP A 533 -9.51 -39.04 -28.61
CA ASP A 533 -9.02 -40.36 -29.06
C ASP A 533 -8.62 -41.29 -27.90
N GLY A 534 -8.72 -40.84 -26.65
CA GLY A 534 -8.51 -41.66 -25.45
C GLY A 534 -9.82 -42.24 -24.90
N SER A 535 -9.74 -43.18 -23.96
CA SER A 535 -10.94 -43.62 -23.22
C SER A 535 -11.65 -42.40 -22.61
N GLN A 536 -12.98 -42.27 -22.76
CA GLN A 536 -13.78 -41.15 -22.21
C GLN A 536 -13.46 -40.85 -20.74
N ARG A 537 -13.18 -41.90 -19.94
CA ARG A 537 -12.77 -41.80 -18.54
C ARG A 537 -11.44 -41.04 -18.32
N GLY A 538 -10.52 -41.13 -19.26
CA GLY A 538 -9.22 -40.44 -19.21
C GLY A 538 -9.34 -38.95 -19.50
N SER A 539 -10.18 -38.57 -20.46
CA SER A 539 -10.43 -37.17 -20.81
C SER A 539 -11.21 -36.44 -19.72
N LEU A 540 -12.22 -37.11 -19.14
CA LEU A 540 -12.95 -36.65 -17.95
C LEU A 540 -11.98 -36.31 -16.81
N ARG A 541 -11.14 -37.26 -16.38
CA ARG A 541 -10.20 -37.06 -15.27
C ARG A 541 -9.22 -35.92 -15.51
N ARG A 542 -8.77 -35.74 -16.75
CA ARG A 542 -7.84 -34.64 -17.10
C ARG A 542 -8.56 -33.29 -17.07
N ALA A 543 -9.75 -33.19 -17.64
CA ALA A 543 -10.53 -31.97 -17.61
C ALA A 543 -10.88 -31.56 -16.17
N GLU A 544 -11.33 -32.50 -15.33
CA GLU A 544 -11.62 -32.26 -13.91
C GLU A 544 -10.36 -31.82 -13.15
N ALA A 545 -9.24 -32.51 -13.31
CA ALA A 545 -7.99 -32.17 -12.64
C ALA A 545 -7.48 -30.79 -13.05
N LEU A 546 -7.55 -30.46 -14.34
CA LEU A 546 -7.18 -29.14 -14.85
C LEU A 546 -8.13 -28.06 -14.34
N SER A 547 -9.44 -28.34 -14.28
CA SER A 547 -10.45 -27.41 -13.75
C SER A 547 -10.21 -27.10 -12.28
N GLN A 548 -9.85 -28.09 -11.47
CA GLN A 548 -9.51 -27.89 -10.06
C GLN A 548 -8.23 -27.06 -9.88
N ALA A 549 -7.30 -27.15 -10.82
CA ALA A 549 -6.06 -26.38 -10.79
C ALA A 549 -6.27 -24.89 -11.07
N PHE A 550 -7.34 -24.54 -11.80
CA PHE A 550 -7.69 -23.15 -12.10
C PHE A 550 -8.65 -22.61 -11.03
N GLY A 551 -8.38 -21.39 -10.55
CA GLY A 551 -9.19 -20.73 -9.51
C GLY A 551 -10.54 -20.19 -9.99
N GLY A 552 -11.14 -20.79 -11.02
CA GLY A 552 -12.38 -20.33 -11.65
C GLY A 552 -12.20 -19.38 -12.85
N GLU A 553 -10.98 -18.94 -13.14
CA GLU A 553 -10.70 -18.02 -14.24
C GLU A 553 -9.83 -18.70 -15.31
N MET A 554 -10.23 -18.59 -16.57
CA MET A 554 -9.47 -19.07 -17.73
C MET A 554 -9.31 -17.95 -18.77
N ASP A 555 -8.09 -17.41 -18.84
CA ASP A 555 -7.72 -16.37 -19.82
C ASP A 555 -6.96 -16.97 -21.00
N LEU A 556 -7.62 -16.98 -22.16
CA LEU A 556 -7.06 -17.33 -23.47
C LEU A 556 -7.02 -16.12 -24.41
N SER A 557 -7.26 -14.90 -23.93
CA SER A 557 -7.31 -13.71 -24.77
C SER A 557 -6.01 -13.50 -25.55
N HIS A 558 -6.12 -12.90 -26.73
CA HIS A 558 -5.00 -12.67 -27.65
C HIS A 558 -4.26 -13.94 -28.10
N THR A 559 -4.88 -15.13 -28.00
CA THR A 559 -4.31 -16.37 -28.56
C THR A 559 -5.00 -16.77 -29.85
N GLN A 560 -4.24 -17.30 -30.81
CA GLN A 560 -4.85 -17.80 -32.04
C GLN A 560 -5.50 -19.17 -31.77
N MET A 561 -6.83 -19.18 -31.77
CA MET A 561 -7.63 -20.39 -31.56
C MET A 561 -8.00 -21.01 -32.91
N ASP A 562 -7.40 -22.15 -33.24
CA ASP A 562 -7.82 -22.95 -34.39
C ASP A 562 -9.05 -23.82 -34.03
N PRO A 563 -9.74 -24.43 -35.02
CA PRO A 563 -10.91 -25.27 -34.75
C PRO A 563 -10.61 -26.42 -33.78
N ARG A 564 -9.40 -26.97 -33.84
CA ARG A 564 -8.97 -28.08 -32.97
C ARG A 564 -8.84 -27.63 -31.50
N ALA A 565 -8.25 -26.47 -31.25
CA ALA A 565 -8.16 -25.87 -29.92
C ALA A 565 -9.56 -25.57 -29.36
N CYS A 566 -10.50 -25.14 -30.21
CA CYS A 566 -11.89 -24.93 -29.82
C CYS A 566 -12.61 -26.23 -29.46
N GLU A 567 -12.38 -27.33 -30.18
CA GLU A 567 -12.88 -28.65 -29.82
C GLU A 567 -12.30 -29.16 -28.49
N GLN A 568 -11.02 -28.92 -28.24
CA GLN A 568 -10.35 -29.29 -26.99
C GLN A 568 -10.86 -28.46 -25.81
N LEU A 569 -11.09 -27.17 -26.02
CA LEU A 569 -11.73 -26.31 -25.03
C LEU A 569 -13.18 -26.73 -24.77
N ALA A 570 -13.94 -27.11 -25.81
CA ALA A 570 -15.28 -27.65 -25.65
C ALA A 570 -15.29 -28.91 -24.78
N LEU A 571 -14.35 -29.84 -25.03
CA LEU A 571 -14.19 -31.05 -24.20
C LEU A 571 -13.81 -30.72 -22.75
N PHE A 572 -12.92 -29.75 -22.55
CA PHE A 572 -12.62 -29.27 -21.20
C PHE A 572 -13.88 -28.74 -20.52
N LEU A 573 -14.64 -27.87 -21.19
CA LEU A 573 -15.87 -27.28 -20.66
C LEU A 573 -16.96 -28.32 -20.40
N GLU A 574 -17.07 -29.36 -21.23
CA GLU A 574 -18.03 -30.46 -21.03
C GLU A 574 -17.90 -31.08 -19.63
N TYR A 575 -16.66 -31.26 -19.15
CA TYR A 575 -16.31 -31.97 -17.92
C TYR A 575 -15.82 -31.07 -16.78
N SER A 576 -15.66 -29.76 -17.02
CA SER A 576 -15.28 -28.81 -15.98
C SER A 576 -16.50 -28.23 -15.27
N GLU A 577 -16.32 -27.89 -14.00
CA GLU A 577 -17.32 -27.27 -13.14
C GLU A 577 -16.68 -26.13 -12.35
N GLY A 578 -17.44 -25.07 -12.08
CA GLY A 578 -16.97 -23.94 -11.26
C GLY A 578 -16.13 -22.88 -11.98
N LEU A 579 -16.08 -22.89 -13.32
CA LEU A 579 -15.45 -21.81 -14.10
C LEU A 579 -16.33 -20.54 -14.03
N THR A 580 -15.84 -19.49 -13.39
CA THR A 580 -16.55 -18.20 -13.26
C THR A 580 -16.33 -17.31 -14.47
N GLU A 581 -15.11 -17.27 -15.01
CA GLU A 581 -14.72 -16.39 -16.11
C GLU A 581 -13.98 -17.15 -17.21
N LEU A 582 -14.41 -16.94 -18.45
CA LEU A 582 -13.74 -17.41 -19.66
C LEU A 582 -13.51 -16.21 -20.58
N ASP A 583 -12.25 -15.85 -20.77
CA ASP A 583 -11.83 -14.79 -21.69
C ASP A 583 -11.26 -15.40 -22.97
N LEU A 584 -11.97 -15.17 -24.07
CA LEU A 584 -11.64 -15.55 -25.43
C LEU A 584 -11.59 -14.32 -26.35
N SER A 585 -11.31 -13.14 -25.79
CA SER A 585 -11.19 -11.90 -26.56
C SER A 585 -9.96 -11.90 -27.47
N HIS A 586 -10.04 -11.25 -28.63
CA HIS A 586 -8.92 -11.18 -29.59
C HIS A 586 -8.38 -12.54 -30.08
N CYS A 587 -9.20 -13.59 -30.12
CA CYS A 587 -8.79 -14.94 -30.46
C CYS A 587 -8.93 -15.33 -31.95
N LYS A 588 -9.35 -14.38 -32.80
CA LYS A 588 -9.68 -14.59 -34.23
C LYS A 588 -10.79 -15.64 -34.46
N LEU A 589 -11.65 -15.89 -33.48
CA LEU A 589 -12.72 -16.88 -33.56
C LEU A 589 -13.70 -16.54 -34.69
N THR A 590 -14.01 -17.54 -35.53
CA THR A 590 -15.09 -17.48 -36.53
C THR A 590 -16.30 -18.26 -36.02
N ASP A 591 -17.43 -18.17 -36.71
CA ASP A 591 -18.64 -18.91 -36.33
C ASP A 591 -18.40 -20.42 -36.26
N LEU A 592 -17.59 -20.97 -37.19
CA LEU A 592 -17.17 -22.37 -37.19
C LEU A 592 -16.37 -22.75 -35.95
N CYS A 593 -15.51 -21.86 -35.45
CA CYS A 593 -14.73 -22.09 -34.24
C CYS A 593 -15.61 -22.06 -32.97
N VAL A 594 -16.64 -21.22 -32.96
CA VAL A 594 -17.55 -21.08 -31.81
C VAL A 594 -18.56 -22.23 -31.72
N GLU A 595 -18.93 -22.82 -32.85
CA GLU A 595 -19.89 -23.93 -32.94
C GLU A 595 -19.71 -25.04 -31.87
N PRO A 596 -18.52 -25.64 -31.68
CA PRO A 596 -18.31 -26.67 -30.65
C PRO A 596 -18.40 -26.14 -29.21
N LEU A 597 -18.21 -24.83 -28.99
CA LEU A 597 -18.25 -24.22 -27.65
C LEU A 597 -19.68 -23.92 -27.20
N LEU A 598 -20.59 -23.65 -28.14
CA LEU A 598 -21.97 -23.22 -27.88
C LEU A 598 -22.70 -24.06 -26.81
N PRO A 599 -22.65 -25.41 -26.81
CA PRO A 599 -23.35 -26.20 -25.82
C PRO A 599 -22.87 -25.97 -24.40
N HIS A 600 -21.66 -25.43 -24.20
CA HIS A 600 -20.99 -25.36 -22.91
C HIS A 600 -20.77 -23.92 -22.38
N LEU A 601 -21.03 -22.89 -23.19
CA LEU A 601 -20.85 -21.48 -22.79
C LEU A 601 -21.67 -21.08 -21.55
N HIS A 602 -22.78 -21.77 -21.28
CA HIS A 602 -23.64 -21.53 -20.12
C HIS A 602 -22.99 -21.89 -18.77
N LYS A 603 -21.82 -22.54 -18.78
CA LYS A 603 -21.10 -22.94 -17.57
C LYS A 603 -20.34 -21.80 -16.90
N THR A 604 -20.18 -20.64 -17.56
CA THR A 604 -19.50 -19.47 -16.99
C THR A 604 -20.47 -18.38 -16.56
N GLN A 605 -19.98 -17.46 -15.73
CA GLN A 605 -20.73 -16.25 -15.32
C GLN A 605 -20.34 -15.06 -16.19
N THR A 606 -19.04 -14.91 -16.46
CA THR A 606 -18.47 -13.91 -17.35
C THR A 606 -17.89 -14.61 -18.58
N LEU A 607 -18.34 -14.20 -19.76
CA LEU A 607 -17.86 -14.70 -21.04
C LEU A 607 -17.41 -13.53 -21.91
N ASP A 608 -16.13 -13.48 -22.22
CA ASP A 608 -15.58 -12.47 -23.13
C ASP A 608 -15.30 -13.09 -24.51
N LEU A 609 -16.05 -12.68 -25.51
CA LEU A 609 -15.87 -13.06 -26.91
C LEU A 609 -15.59 -11.82 -27.78
N SER A 610 -15.17 -10.70 -27.17
CA SER A 610 -14.95 -9.45 -27.87
C SER A 610 -13.79 -9.52 -28.87
N HIS A 611 -13.80 -8.63 -29.86
CA HIS A 611 -12.73 -8.50 -30.86
C HIS A 611 -12.40 -9.81 -31.62
N ASN A 612 -13.44 -10.56 -32.02
CA ASN A 612 -13.34 -11.76 -32.84
C ASN A 612 -13.98 -11.55 -34.24
N ASN A 613 -14.11 -12.62 -35.02
CA ASN A 613 -14.75 -12.63 -36.35
C ASN A 613 -16.16 -13.27 -36.31
N ILE A 614 -16.85 -13.20 -35.17
CA ILE A 614 -18.19 -13.78 -34.99
C ILE A 614 -19.21 -12.95 -35.80
N THR A 615 -20.13 -13.62 -36.50
CA THR A 615 -21.19 -12.97 -37.28
C THR A 615 -22.56 -13.07 -36.59
N ASP A 616 -23.59 -12.53 -37.24
CA ASP A 616 -24.96 -12.58 -36.76
C ASP A 616 -25.48 -14.01 -36.52
N GLU A 617 -24.95 -15.03 -37.21
CA GLU A 617 -25.36 -16.44 -37.04
C GLU A 617 -25.04 -16.97 -35.65
N SER A 618 -23.76 -16.99 -35.26
CA SER A 618 -23.35 -17.45 -33.93
C SER A 618 -23.80 -16.50 -32.83
N ALA A 619 -23.88 -15.19 -33.09
CA ALA A 619 -24.39 -14.22 -32.13
C ALA A 619 -25.86 -14.51 -31.75
N LYS A 620 -26.72 -14.91 -32.70
CA LYS A 620 -28.11 -15.34 -32.42
C LYS A 620 -28.16 -16.58 -31.53
N ARG A 621 -27.25 -17.54 -31.74
CA ARG A 621 -27.18 -18.77 -30.94
C ARG A 621 -26.69 -18.49 -29.52
N ILE A 622 -25.68 -17.63 -29.36
CA ILE A 622 -25.22 -17.15 -28.04
C ILE A 622 -26.35 -16.46 -27.30
N HIS A 623 -27.10 -15.57 -27.97
CA HIS A 623 -28.29 -14.95 -27.40
C HIS A 623 -29.30 -15.99 -26.90
N SER A 624 -29.60 -17.02 -27.71
CA SER A 624 -30.49 -18.10 -27.31
C SER A 624 -30.01 -18.83 -26.06
N ILE A 625 -28.71 -19.10 -25.92
CA ILE A 625 -28.12 -19.77 -24.74
C ILE A 625 -28.29 -18.90 -23.49
N VAL A 626 -28.02 -17.61 -23.61
CA VAL A 626 -28.13 -16.64 -22.51
C VAL A 626 -29.60 -16.44 -22.09
N CYS A 627 -30.56 -16.56 -23.01
CA CYS A 627 -31.98 -16.55 -22.67
C CYS A 627 -32.45 -17.83 -21.96
N THR A 628 -31.88 -18.99 -22.29
CA THR A 628 -32.28 -20.28 -21.72
C THR A 628 -31.57 -20.62 -20.41
N HIS A 629 -30.41 -20.02 -20.14
CA HIS A 629 -29.61 -20.28 -18.95
C HIS A 629 -29.37 -19.00 -18.14
N SER A 630 -29.61 -19.07 -16.83
CA SER A 630 -29.49 -17.92 -15.91
C SER A 630 -28.06 -17.72 -15.36
N ASN A 631 -27.13 -18.63 -15.64
CA ASN A 631 -25.78 -18.59 -15.06
C ASN A 631 -24.93 -17.45 -15.63
N LEU A 632 -25.07 -17.13 -16.92
CA LEU A 632 -24.36 -16.05 -17.58
C LEU A 632 -24.88 -14.70 -17.10
N GLN A 633 -24.00 -13.92 -16.47
CA GLN A 633 -24.26 -12.57 -15.97
C GLN A 633 -23.74 -11.50 -16.93
N THR A 634 -22.59 -11.76 -17.56
CA THR A 634 -21.92 -10.81 -18.44
C THR A 634 -21.42 -11.52 -19.69
N VAL A 635 -21.81 -11.01 -20.87
CA VAL A 635 -21.36 -11.51 -22.18
C VAL A 635 -20.88 -10.35 -23.04
N ARG A 636 -19.60 -10.34 -23.37
CA ARG A 636 -18.98 -9.29 -24.21
C ARG A 636 -18.88 -9.77 -25.65
N LEU A 637 -19.48 -9.00 -26.56
CA LEU A 637 -19.50 -9.28 -28.00
C LEU A 637 -19.07 -8.08 -28.86
N PHE A 638 -18.69 -6.96 -28.26
CA PHE A 638 -18.20 -5.78 -28.99
C PHE A 638 -16.96 -6.12 -29.84
N GLY A 639 -16.74 -5.38 -30.93
CA GLY A 639 -15.61 -5.64 -31.84
C GLY A 639 -15.74 -6.89 -32.73
N ASN A 640 -16.93 -7.50 -32.82
CA ASN A 640 -17.25 -8.58 -33.76
C ASN A 640 -17.96 -8.07 -35.04
N LYS A 641 -18.19 -8.97 -36.01
CA LYS A 641 -18.88 -8.70 -37.29
C LYS A 641 -20.41 -8.86 -37.18
N ILE A 642 -20.99 -8.29 -36.12
CA ILE A 642 -22.43 -8.39 -35.81
C ILE A 642 -23.15 -7.12 -36.31
N SER A 643 -24.06 -7.31 -37.27
CA SER A 643 -24.86 -6.24 -37.87
C SER A 643 -26.19 -6.04 -37.13
N GLU A 644 -26.81 -7.12 -36.65
CA GLU A 644 -28.13 -7.13 -36.01
C GLU A 644 -28.07 -6.93 -34.49
N ARG A 645 -27.69 -5.73 -34.04
CA ARG A 645 -27.48 -5.46 -32.60
C ARG A 645 -28.75 -5.25 -31.77
N LYS A 646 -29.91 -5.03 -32.42
CA LYS A 646 -31.16 -4.60 -31.77
C LYS A 646 -31.70 -5.57 -30.72
N GLN A 647 -31.44 -6.87 -30.87
CA GLN A 647 -31.91 -7.89 -29.93
C GLN A 647 -31.09 -7.91 -28.63
N PHE A 648 -29.81 -7.57 -28.70
CA PHE A 648 -28.89 -7.60 -27.57
C PHE A 648 -29.00 -6.36 -26.67
N THR A 649 -29.28 -5.18 -27.25
CA THR A 649 -29.34 -3.91 -26.49
C THR A 649 -30.46 -3.85 -25.45
N ARG A 650 -31.42 -4.78 -25.49
CA ARG A 650 -32.50 -4.90 -24.49
C ARG A 650 -32.10 -5.71 -23.27
N ASP A 651 -31.08 -6.56 -23.38
CA ASP A 651 -30.60 -7.41 -22.29
C ASP A 651 -29.33 -6.80 -21.68
N LYS A 652 -29.41 -6.40 -20.41
CA LYS A 652 -28.32 -5.73 -19.67
C LYS A 652 -27.08 -6.60 -19.48
N ARG A 653 -27.19 -7.91 -19.72
CA ARG A 653 -26.08 -8.85 -19.63
C ARG A 653 -25.13 -8.76 -20.82
N PHE A 654 -25.54 -8.14 -21.92
CA PHE A 654 -24.72 -8.01 -23.12
C PHE A 654 -23.99 -6.67 -23.21
N GLU A 655 -22.69 -6.75 -23.48
CA GLU A 655 -21.81 -5.63 -23.80
C GLU A 655 -21.50 -5.65 -25.31
N ILE A 656 -22.20 -4.80 -26.09
CA ILE A 656 -22.20 -4.81 -27.56
C ILE A 656 -22.23 -3.38 -28.15
N TRP A 657 -21.18 -2.59 -27.90
CA TRP A 657 -21.01 -1.26 -28.51
C TRP A 657 -20.18 -1.28 -29.80
#